data_AF-A0A926ZFT5-F1
#
_entry.id   AF-A0A926ZFT5-F1
#
_cell.length_a   1.000
_cell.length_b   1.000
_cell.length_c   1.000
_cell.angle_alpha   90.00
_cell.angle_beta   90.00
_cell.angle_gamma   90.00
#
_symmetry.space_group_name_H-M   'P 1'
#
loop_
_entity.id
_entity.type
_entity.pdbx_description
1 polymer ?
#
loop_
_entity_poly.entity_id
_entity_poly.type
_entity_poly.pdbx_seq_one_letter_code
_entity_poly.pdbx_strand_id
1 'polypeptide(L)'
;MRAVLMAGGSGTRLRPLTCDLPKPMVPILNRPIAEHIINLLKRHHITEVIATLHYLPDVIRDYFHDGSDFGVQMTYAVEEDQPLGTAGCVKNIAELLDRTFLVISGDSITDFDLKAAIHFHKRRHSKATIILTRVPNPIEFGVVITDEEDRISRFLEKPSTSEIFSDTVNTGTYILEPEVLDYLPAGQESDFSKDLFPLLLNKGIPMYGYIAEGYWCDVGHLDAYREAQYDGLYSKVKLDFAYEERSAKARGNRIWVGQNTYIDPSAEIEAPVLIGNNCRIGPRVQIEAGTIIGDNVTIGADASLKRPIIWNGAIVGEEAHLSACVIARGTRVDRRAHVLEAAVVGSLSTVGEESLISPGVRVWPSKQIESGATLNINLIWGQTAHRNLFGQRGVSGLANIDITPEFAVKLGAAYGSTLKPGSQVAVSRDQRSISRMVSRSMIAGMMSVGVNIQNLEATSIPIARTLIPTLSVAGGIHIRIHPDRADHILIEFLDGKGINISKAQEKKIEGAYFKEDLRRAQIHEIGNMAYPSQVMDIYSTSFEKHLNVEAIRCSNSKVVIDYVYAVSGAVLPQLLAKFGCDAVVLNASLNQTAVSIAEREALLHQLGHVVEALKATFGVQVSANGEQMILVDESGMPIRGEMLTALMVDMMLTANPRSTVVVPVHASSAVEQIARRHDGRVVRTKANPSALMEASQNHPNVVLGGSGEMGFIFPQLHPGFDAMFCIAKLIEMLTIQERSLGSIRESMPRVAHKTTSVRCPWTVKGALMRHLVETHSTDSLELVDGVKICHRFNDSWVLILPDAGEPMVHIFANSNEREWVDETLREYRARVQNFVDDQQGLEAVVDI
;
A
#
# COMPACT_ATOMS: atom_id res chain seq x y z
N MET A 1 -30.52 -22.41 -37.14
CA MET A 1 -30.43 -20.97 -36.81
C MET A 1 -29.15 -20.79 -36.03
N ARG A 2 -28.37 -19.74 -36.31
CA ARG A 2 -27.14 -19.41 -35.57
C ARG A 2 -27.46 -18.42 -34.45
N ALA A 3 -26.72 -18.47 -33.36
CA ALA A 3 -26.73 -17.45 -32.32
C ALA A 3 -25.38 -16.73 -32.26
N VAL A 4 -25.39 -15.43 -32.02
CA VAL A 4 -24.22 -14.60 -31.77
C VAL A 4 -24.21 -14.24 -30.29
N LEU A 5 -23.16 -14.67 -29.59
CA LEU A 5 -22.92 -14.33 -28.18
C LEU A 5 -21.97 -13.14 -28.13
N MET A 6 -22.47 -11.98 -27.69
CA MET A 6 -21.64 -10.77 -27.55
C MET A 6 -20.84 -10.82 -26.24
N ALA A 7 -19.55 -11.14 -26.33
CA ALA A 7 -18.68 -11.41 -25.18
C ALA A 7 -17.41 -10.54 -25.14
N GLY A 8 -17.38 -9.41 -25.87
CA GLY A 8 -16.20 -8.54 -25.98
C GLY A 8 -16.01 -7.51 -24.85
N GLY A 9 -17.01 -7.30 -23.99
CA GLY A 9 -16.99 -6.23 -22.98
C GLY A 9 -15.98 -6.45 -21.83
N SER A 10 -15.24 -5.40 -21.47
CA SER A 10 -14.24 -5.43 -20.37
C SER A 10 -14.82 -5.43 -18.95
N GLY A 11 -16.14 -5.20 -18.79
CA GLY A 11 -16.84 -5.38 -17.51
C GLY A 11 -16.38 -4.47 -16.36
N THR A 12 -15.92 -3.24 -16.64
CA THR A 12 -15.28 -2.33 -15.66
C THR A 12 -16.11 -2.06 -14.40
N ARG A 13 -17.46 -2.06 -14.51
CA ARG A 13 -18.39 -1.83 -13.39
C ARG A 13 -18.44 -2.97 -12.36
N LEU A 14 -18.00 -4.17 -12.73
CA LEU A 14 -17.88 -5.33 -11.84
C LEU A 14 -16.50 -5.44 -11.19
N ARG A 15 -15.57 -4.51 -11.45
CA ARG A 15 -14.28 -4.52 -10.77
C ARG A 15 -14.49 -4.41 -9.26
N PRO A 16 -13.77 -5.25 -8.47
CA PRO A 16 -12.53 -5.94 -8.83
C PRO A 16 -12.67 -7.33 -9.47
N LEU A 17 -13.87 -7.89 -9.63
CA LEU A 17 -14.11 -9.27 -10.10
C LEU A 17 -13.71 -9.53 -11.55
N THR A 18 -13.67 -8.49 -12.38
CA THR A 18 -13.38 -8.56 -13.82
C THR A 18 -11.98 -8.06 -14.20
N CYS A 19 -11.08 -7.94 -13.22
CA CYS A 19 -9.69 -7.52 -13.49
C CYS A 19 -8.89 -8.61 -14.24
N ASP A 20 -9.12 -9.87 -13.89
CA ASP A 20 -8.45 -11.06 -14.43
C ASP A 20 -9.43 -12.04 -15.09
N LEU A 21 -10.68 -11.61 -15.29
CA LEU A 21 -11.76 -12.45 -15.82
C LEU A 21 -12.69 -11.61 -16.73
N PRO A 22 -13.05 -12.08 -17.94
CA PRO A 22 -14.02 -11.38 -18.76
C PRO A 22 -15.43 -11.50 -18.17
N LYS A 23 -16.28 -10.48 -18.38
CA LYS A 23 -17.62 -10.38 -17.79
C LYS A 23 -18.48 -11.65 -17.99
N PRO A 24 -18.54 -12.26 -19.19
CA PRO A 24 -19.33 -13.48 -19.41
C PRO A 24 -18.83 -14.70 -18.62
N MET A 25 -17.59 -14.65 -18.11
CA MET A 25 -16.98 -15.74 -17.35
C MET A 25 -17.15 -15.59 -15.84
N VAL A 26 -17.70 -14.46 -15.37
CA VAL A 26 -18.02 -14.27 -13.95
C VAL A 26 -19.04 -15.35 -13.52
N PRO A 27 -18.78 -16.11 -12.44
CA PRO A 27 -19.60 -17.27 -12.09
C PRO A 27 -20.90 -16.87 -11.38
N ILE A 28 -22.02 -17.44 -11.83
CA ILE A 28 -23.32 -17.48 -11.15
C ILE A 28 -23.62 -18.94 -10.80
N LEU A 29 -23.85 -19.24 -9.53
CA LEU A 29 -24.03 -20.61 -9.01
C LEU A 29 -22.91 -21.57 -9.43
N ASN A 30 -21.66 -21.07 -9.36
CA ASN A 30 -20.42 -21.74 -9.78
C ASN A 30 -20.32 -22.11 -11.27
N ARG A 31 -21.16 -21.53 -12.13
CA ARG A 31 -21.04 -21.63 -13.59
C ARG A 31 -20.91 -20.25 -14.24
N PRO A 32 -20.08 -20.07 -15.27
CA PRO A 32 -20.01 -18.83 -16.04
C PRO A 32 -21.39 -18.36 -16.55
N ILE A 33 -21.63 -17.04 -16.59
CA ILE A 33 -22.83 -16.46 -17.23
C ILE A 33 -22.97 -16.97 -18.68
N ALA A 34 -21.87 -17.02 -19.43
CA ALA A 34 -21.85 -17.54 -20.80
C ALA A 34 -22.33 -19.00 -20.90
N GLU A 35 -22.04 -19.83 -19.89
CA GLU A 35 -22.49 -21.23 -19.87
C GLU A 35 -24.01 -21.31 -19.66
N HIS A 36 -24.56 -20.47 -18.78
CA HIS A 36 -26.01 -20.37 -18.60
C HIS A 36 -26.72 -19.96 -19.90
N ILE A 37 -26.12 -19.03 -20.65
CA ILE A 37 -26.63 -18.61 -21.97
C ILE A 37 -26.55 -19.77 -22.98
N ILE A 38 -25.44 -20.50 -23.05
CA ILE A 38 -25.30 -21.65 -23.95
C ILE A 38 -26.33 -22.74 -23.60
N ASN A 39 -26.55 -23.02 -22.31
CA ASN A 39 -27.58 -23.96 -21.86
C ASN A 39 -28.99 -23.49 -22.21
N LEU A 40 -29.28 -22.18 -22.13
CA LEU A 40 -30.53 -21.60 -22.63
C LEU A 40 -30.69 -21.85 -24.14
N LEU A 41 -29.69 -21.51 -24.96
CA LEU A 41 -29.71 -21.71 -26.41
C LEU A 41 -29.94 -23.18 -26.78
N LYS A 42 -29.22 -24.10 -26.12
CA LYS A 42 -29.37 -25.54 -26.29
C LYS A 42 -30.77 -26.05 -25.96
N ARG A 43 -31.37 -25.60 -24.84
CA ARG A 43 -32.77 -25.93 -24.48
C ARG A 43 -33.77 -25.52 -25.56
N HIS A 44 -33.46 -24.47 -26.32
CA HIS A 44 -34.26 -23.99 -27.45
C HIS A 44 -33.83 -24.55 -28.82
N HIS A 45 -32.93 -25.55 -28.87
CA HIS A 45 -32.37 -26.18 -30.08
C HIS A 45 -31.57 -25.23 -30.99
N ILE A 46 -30.89 -24.26 -30.38
CA ILE A 46 -29.93 -23.40 -31.07
C ILE A 46 -28.53 -23.88 -30.67
N THR A 47 -27.89 -24.63 -31.55
CA THR A 47 -26.63 -25.33 -31.25
C THR A 47 -25.43 -24.78 -32.02
N GLU A 48 -25.61 -23.86 -32.96
CA GLU A 48 -24.50 -23.17 -33.64
C GLU A 48 -24.34 -21.78 -33.02
N VAL A 49 -23.22 -21.55 -32.30
CA VAL A 49 -22.96 -20.31 -31.55
C VAL A 49 -21.67 -19.67 -32.04
N ILE A 50 -21.74 -18.38 -32.36
CA ILE A 50 -20.58 -17.56 -32.72
C ILE A 50 -20.35 -16.56 -31.59
N ALA A 51 -19.21 -16.64 -30.91
CA ALA A 51 -18.86 -15.70 -29.85
C ALA A 51 -17.94 -14.60 -30.38
N THR A 52 -18.34 -13.33 -30.20
CA THR A 52 -17.51 -12.16 -30.53
C THR A 52 -16.71 -11.75 -29.30
N LEU A 53 -15.39 -11.77 -29.39
CA LEU A 53 -14.46 -11.64 -28.26
C LEU A 53 -13.51 -10.45 -28.46
N HIS A 54 -13.11 -9.83 -27.36
CA HIS A 54 -12.09 -8.77 -27.36
C HIS A 54 -11.28 -8.77 -26.07
N TYR A 55 -11.93 -8.61 -24.90
CA TYR A 55 -11.25 -8.62 -23.61
C TYR A 55 -11.00 -10.05 -23.11
N LEU A 56 -9.73 -10.43 -22.88
CA LEU A 56 -9.29 -11.75 -22.40
C LEU A 56 -9.93 -12.93 -23.18
N PRO A 57 -9.80 -12.97 -24.52
CA PRO A 57 -10.51 -13.94 -25.37
C PRO A 57 -10.12 -15.38 -25.06
N ASP A 58 -8.87 -15.61 -24.68
CA ASP A 58 -8.32 -16.94 -24.42
C ASP A 58 -9.06 -17.63 -23.27
N VAL A 59 -9.49 -16.89 -22.24
CA VAL A 59 -10.25 -17.46 -21.10
C VAL A 59 -11.56 -18.12 -21.56
N ILE A 60 -12.24 -17.54 -22.56
CA ILE A 60 -13.50 -18.10 -23.09
C ILE A 60 -13.20 -19.28 -24.01
N ARG A 61 -12.16 -19.18 -24.85
CA ARG A 61 -11.75 -20.26 -25.77
C ARG A 61 -11.25 -21.50 -25.02
N ASP A 62 -10.52 -21.31 -23.93
CA ASP A 62 -10.00 -22.38 -23.09
C ASP A 62 -11.11 -23.07 -22.29
N TYR A 63 -12.19 -22.36 -21.94
CA TYR A 63 -13.32 -22.96 -21.22
C TYR A 63 -14.28 -23.73 -22.14
N PHE A 64 -14.64 -23.15 -23.29
CA PHE A 64 -15.66 -23.73 -24.17
C PHE A 64 -15.08 -24.60 -25.29
N HIS A 65 -13.78 -24.50 -25.60
CA HIS A 65 -13.14 -25.21 -26.71
C HIS A 65 -13.97 -25.11 -28.00
N ASP A 66 -14.31 -26.21 -28.67
CA ASP A 66 -15.19 -26.21 -29.85
C ASP A 66 -16.69 -26.31 -29.51
N GLY A 67 -17.03 -26.32 -28.22
CA GLY A 67 -18.40 -26.42 -27.69
C GLY A 67 -18.91 -27.85 -27.50
N SER A 68 -18.16 -28.89 -27.90
CA SER A 68 -18.66 -30.27 -27.92
C SER A 68 -19.12 -30.75 -26.54
N ASP A 69 -18.38 -30.37 -25.50
CA ASP A 69 -18.67 -30.74 -24.10
C ASP A 69 -19.99 -30.15 -23.60
N PHE A 70 -20.43 -29.05 -24.21
CA PHE A 70 -21.68 -28.37 -23.90
C PHE A 70 -22.82 -28.78 -24.85
N GLY A 71 -22.54 -29.61 -25.87
CA GLY A 71 -23.51 -30.04 -26.87
C GLY A 71 -23.90 -28.95 -27.86
N VAL A 72 -22.99 -28.01 -28.12
CA VAL A 72 -23.10 -26.96 -29.14
C VAL A 72 -21.83 -26.93 -30.00
N GLN A 73 -21.85 -26.16 -31.08
CA GLN A 73 -20.69 -25.86 -31.91
C GLN A 73 -20.34 -24.38 -31.71
N MET A 74 -19.15 -24.11 -31.18
CA MET A 74 -18.63 -22.78 -30.93
C MET A 74 -17.70 -22.33 -32.06
N THR A 75 -17.92 -21.12 -32.55
CA THR A 75 -17.00 -20.40 -33.45
C THR A 75 -16.62 -19.08 -32.79
N TYR A 76 -15.37 -18.65 -32.90
CA TYR A 76 -14.88 -17.45 -32.25
C TYR A 76 -14.45 -16.41 -33.27
N ALA A 77 -14.89 -15.17 -33.08
CA ALA A 77 -14.39 -14.00 -33.81
C ALA A 77 -13.71 -13.07 -32.80
N VAL A 78 -12.41 -12.86 -32.94
CA VAL A 78 -11.60 -12.04 -32.03
C VAL A 78 -11.31 -10.69 -32.67
N GLU A 79 -11.59 -9.62 -31.95
CA GLU A 79 -11.28 -8.25 -32.33
C GLU A 79 -9.92 -7.85 -31.72
N GLU A 80 -8.85 -7.87 -32.52
CA GLU A 80 -7.48 -7.70 -32.02
C GLU A 80 -7.08 -6.22 -31.78
N ASP A 81 -7.47 -5.30 -32.66
CA ASP A 81 -6.99 -3.91 -32.61
C ASP A 81 -7.86 -2.97 -31.75
N GLN A 82 -9.16 -2.90 -32.04
CA GLN A 82 -10.11 -2.01 -31.37
C GLN A 82 -11.50 -2.65 -31.29
N PRO A 83 -12.27 -2.39 -30.22
CA PRO A 83 -13.63 -2.89 -30.10
C PRO A 83 -14.54 -2.22 -31.15
N LEU A 84 -15.29 -3.02 -31.92
CA LEU A 84 -16.16 -2.56 -33.00
C LEU A 84 -17.57 -2.16 -32.51
N GLY A 85 -17.78 -2.04 -31.20
CA GLY A 85 -19.09 -1.76 -30.62
C GLY A 85 -20.05 -2.95 -30.72
N THR A 86 -21.27 -2.78 -30.21
CA THR A 86 -22.22 -3.90 -30.08
C THR A 86 -22.77 -4.42 -31.40
N ALA A 87 -22.98 -3.55 -32.40
CA ALA A 87 -23.46 -3.95 -33.73
C ALA A 87 -22.32 -4.16 -34.73
N GLY A 88 -21.22 -3.42 -34.60
CA GLY A 88 -20.06 -3.57 -35.50
C GLY A 88 -19.37 -4.94 -35.33
N CYS A 89 -19.32 -5.51 -34.12
CA CYS A 89 -18.79 -6.87 -33.92
C CYS A 89 -19.62 -7.93 -34.66
N VAL A 90 -20.95 -7.77 -34.70
CA VAL A 90 -21.86 -8.66 -35.45
C VAL A 90 -21.72 -8.44 -36.96
N LYS A 91 -21.54 -7.19 -37.40
CA LYS A 91 -21.27 -6.88 -38.82
C LYS A 91 -19.96 -7.53 -39.30
N ASN A 92 -18.94 -7.58 -38.45
CA ASN A 92 -17.64 -8.18 -38.79
C ASN A 92 -17.74 -9.67 -39.14
N ILE A 93 -18.75 -10.37 -38.62
CA ILE A 93 -19.02 -11.79 -38.90
C ILE A 93 -20.18 -12.00 -39.88
N ALA A 94 -20.61 -10.96 -40.62
CA ALA A 94 -21.79 -11.04 -41.48
C ALA A 94 -21.71 -12.17 -42.52
N GLU A 95 -20.52 -12.53 -43.00
CA GLU A 95 -20.31 -13.65 -43.93
C GLU A 95 -20.70 -15.02 -43.32
N LEU A 96 -20.69 -15.13 -41.99
CA LEU A 96 -21.13 -16.30 -41.23
C LEU A 96 -22.62 -16.24 -40.88
N LEU A 97 -23.38 -15.26 -41.36
CA LEU A 97 -24.78 -15.05 -41.00
C LEU A 97 -25.66 -15.01 -42.26
N ASP A 98 -25.85 -16.16 -42.91
CA ASP A 98 -26.55 -16.35 -44.19
C ASP A 98 -28.08 -16.54 -44.08
N ARG A 99 -28.59 -16.59 -42.86
CA ARG A 99 -30.00 -16.87 -42.52
C ARG A 99 -30.38 -16.17 -41.22
N THR A 100 -31.67 -16.07 -40.91
CA THR A 100 -32.17 -15.51 -39.64
C THR A 100 -31.35 -16.03 -38.46
N PHE A 101 -30.87 -15.11 -37.62
CA PHE A 101 -29.99 -15.41 -36.50
C PHE A 101 -30.43 -14.67 -35.23
N LEU A 102 -30.02 -15.21 -34.09
CA LEU A 102 -30.24 -14.62 -32.78
C LEU A 102 -28.97 -13.89 -32.33
N VAL A 103 -29.09 -12.74 -31.70
CA VAL A 103 -28.01 -12.06 -30.99
C VAL A 103 -28.39 -12.02 -29.52
N ILE A 104 -27.46 -12.35 -28.62
CA ILE A 104 -27.68 -12.31 -27.17
C ILE A 104 -26.46 -11.71 -26.47
N SER A 105 -26.72 -10.82 -25.51
CA SER A 105 -25.67 -10.21 -24.70
C SER A 105 -25.08 -11.21 -23.69
N GLY A 106 -23.75 -11.27 -23.60
CA GLY A 106 -23.01 -12.22 -22.77
C GLY A 106 -23.03 -11.94 -21.26
N ASP A 107 -23.86 -11.01 -20.80
CA ASP A 107 -23.94 -10.55 -19.42
C ASP A 107 -25.34 -10.64 -18.80
N SER A 108 -26.27 -11.31 -19.49
CA SER A 108 -27.64 -11.48 -19.04
C SER A 108 -27.91 -12.88 -18.48
N ILE A 109 -28.67 -12.94 -17.39
CA ILE A 109 -29.24 -14.18 -16.85
C ILE A 109 -30.74 -14.17 -17.13
N THR A 110 -31.24 -15.16 -17.86
CA THR A 110 -32.65 -15.25 -18.26
C THR A 110 -33.10 -16.69 -18.52
N ASP A 111 -34.41 -16.90 -18.41
CA ASP A 111 -35.10 -18.14 -18.79
C ASP A 111 -36.23 -17.92 -19.81
N PHE A 112 -36.14 -16.85 -20.60
CA PHE A 112 -37.10 -16.54 -21.66
C PHE A 112 -37.28 -17.69 -22.67
N ASP A 113 -38.52 -17.86 -23.14
CA ASP A 113 -38.82 -18.78 -24.23
C ASP A 113 -38.40 -18.19 -25.59
N LEU A 114 -37.17 -18.50 -26.01
CA LEU A 114 -36.63 -18.06 -27.29
C LEU A 114 -37.38 -18.64 -28.49
N LYS A 115 -38.04 -19.81 -28.37
CA LYS A 115 -38.82 -20.40 -29.47
C LYS A 115 -40.07 -19.55 -29.75
N ALA A 116 -40.73 -19.07 -28.70
CA ALA A 116 -41.87 -18.17 -28.83
C ALA A 116 -41.49 -16.86 -29.52
N ALA A 117 -40.36 -16.26 -29.14
CA ALA A 117 -39.84 -15.05 -29.79
C ALA A 117 -39.50 -15.28 -31.28
N ILE A 118 -38.88 -16.41 -31.63
CA ILE A 118 -38.58 -16.79 -33.03
C ILE A 118 -39.86 -17.00 -33.84
N HIS A 119 -40.87 -17.64 -33.25
CA HIS A 119 -42.16 -17.83 -33.91
C HIS A 119 -42.86 -16.49 -34.17
N PHE A 120 -42.81 -15.57 -33.19
CA PHE A 120 -43.32 -14.21 -33.33
C PHE A 120 -42.61 -13.45 -34.47
N HIS A 121 -41.28 -13.49 -34.52
CA HIS A 121 -40.48 -12.86 -35.57
C HIS A 121 -40.91 -13.32 -36.97
N LYS A 122 -41.07 -14.64 -37.15
CA LYS A 122 -41.52 -15.24 -38.42
C LYS A 122 -42.96 -14.85 -38.77
N ARG A 123 -43.88 -14.88 -37.81
CA ARG A 123 -45.30 -14.52 -38.01
C ARG A 123 -45.49 -13.07 -38.42
N ARG A 124 -44.69 -12.15 -37.87
CA ARG A 124 -44.75 -10.72 -38.18
C ARG A 124 -43.98 -10.34 -39.46
N HIS A 125 -43.27 -11.29 -40.09
CA HIS A 125 -42.34 -11.01 -41.20
C HIS A 125 -41.37 -9.86 -40.86
N SER A 126 -40.92 -9.83 -39.60
CA SER A 126 -40.05 -8.79 -39.08
C SER A 126 -38.65 -8.89 -39.69
N LYS A 127 -37.98 -7.75 -39.91
CA LYS A 127 -36.55 -7.72 -40.26
C LYS A 127 -35.65 -7.64 -39.02
N ALA A 128 -36.16 -7.02 -37.96
CA ALA A 128 -35.52 -6.96 -36.65
C ALA A 128 -36.57 -7.08 -35.53
N THR A 129 -36.45 -8.10 -34.69
CA THR A 129 -37.27 -8.25 -33.48
C THR A 129 -36.41 -8.03 -32.25
N ILE A 130 -36.80 -7.06 -31.42
CA ILE A 130 -36.17 -6.79 -30.13
C ILE A 130 -36.93 -7.53 -29.04
N ILE A 131 -36.24 -8.34 -28.24
CA ILE A 131 -36.84 -8.98 -27.07
C ILE A 131 -36.87 -7.95 -25.93
N LEU A 132 -38.06 -7.72 -25.40
CA LEU A 132 -38.34 -6.72 -24.36
C LEU A 132 -38.76 -7.41 -23.07
N THR A 133 -38.55 -6.73 -21.94
CA THR A 133 -39.13 -7.14 -20.65
C THR A 133 -39.66 -5.93 -19.91
N ARG A 134 -40.55 -6.14 -18.94
CA ARG A 134 -41.08 -5.08 -18.08
C ARG A 134 -40.25 -4.97 -16.82
N VAL A 135 -39.74 -3.77 -16.53
CA VAL A 135 -39.01 -3.49 -15.29
C VAL A 135 -39.64 -2.30 -14.54
N PRO A 136 -39.67 -2.31 -13.19
CA PRO A 136 -40.21 -1.20 -12.41
C PRO A 136 -39.47 0.12 -12.62
N ASN A 137 -38.16 0.07 -12.89
CA ASN A 137 -37.32 1.25 -13.10
C ASN A 137 -36.47 1.09 -14.38
N PRO A 138 -36.84 1.75 -15.49
CA PRO A 138 -36.18 1.57 -16.77
C PRO A 138 -35.00 2.54 -17.04
N ILE A 139 -34.63 3.41 -16.10
CA ILE A 139 -33.64 4.50 -16.29
C ILE A 139 -32.29 3.99 -16.80
N GLU A 140 -31.86 2.82 -16.35
CA GLU A 140 -30.54 2.27 -16.67
C GLU A 140 -30.48 1.59 -18.06
N PHE A 141 -31.61 1.47 -18.75
CA PHE A 141 -31.78 0.67 -19.97
C PHE A 141 -32.37 1.47 -21.14
N GLY A 142 -32.36 0.87 -22.34
CA GLY A 142 -33.06 1.42 -23.50
C GLY A 142 -34.57 1.16 -23.40
N VAL A 143 -35.38 2.21 -23.43
CA VAL A 143 -36.85 2.12 -23.42
C VAL A 143 -37.38 2.01 -24.84
N VAL A 144 -38.27 1.05 -25.05
CA VAL A 144 -38.86 0.75 -26.36
C VAL A 144 -40.37 0.92 -26.26
N ILE A 145 -40.95 1.68 -27.20
CA ILE A 145 -42.40 1.90 -27.27
C ILE A 145 -42.93 1.20 -28.51
N THR A 146 -43.90 0.30 -28.32
CA THR A 146 -44.60 -0.40 -29.40
C THR A 146 -46.01 0.13 -29.59
N ASP A 147 -46.55 -0.01 -30.80
CA ASP A 147 -47.97 0.23 -31.09
C ASP A 147 -48.84 -1.01 -30.76
N GLU A 148 -50.14 -0.96 -31.10
CA GLU A 148 -51.10 -2.05 -30.87
C GLU A 148 -50.78 -3.33 -31.67
N GLU A 149 -49.95 -3.23 -32.71
CA GLU A 149 -49.50 -4.38 -33.53
C GLU A 149 -48.09 -4.85 -33.15
N ASP A 150 -47.57 -4.42 -31.99
CA ASP A 150 -46.23 -4.69 -31.49
C ASP A 150 -45.10 -4.08 -32.34
N ARG A 151 -45.41 -3.20 -33.29
CA ARG A 151 -44.40 -2.53 -34.13
C ARG A 151 -43.73 -1.43 -33.31
N ILE A 152 -42.40 -1.34 -33.40
CA ILE A 152 -41.65 -0.34 -32.63
C ILE A 152 -41.89 1.04 -33.26
N SER A 153 -42.43 1.94 -32.45
CA SER A 153 -42.69 3.34 -32.84
C SER A 153 -41.56 4.26 -32.40
N ARG A 154 -40.93 3.98 -31.25
CA ARG A 154 -39.85 4.78 -30.68
C ARG A 154 -38.87 3.92 -29.89
N PHE A 155 -37.60 4.27 -30.01
CA PHE A 155 -36.50 3.67 -29.24
C PHE A 155 -35.71 4.81 -28.57
N LEU A 156 -35.52 4.73 -27.26
CA LEU A 156 -34.79 5.72 -26.47
C LEU A 156 -33.74 5.01 -25.60
N GLU A 157 -32.46 5.18 -25.94
CA GLU A 157 -31.37 4.63 -25.12
C GLU A 157 -31.15 5.49 -23.87
N LYS A 158 -31.28 4.91 -22.67
CA LYS A 158 -31.05 5.55 -21.35
C LYS A 158 -31.76 6.90 -21.19
N PRO A 159 -33.10 6.89 -21.12
CA PRO A 159 -33.88 8.12 -21.02
C PRO A 159 -33.62 8.86 -19.71
N SER A 160 -33.77 10.17 -19.72
CA SER A 160 -33.88 10.95 -18.49
C SER A 160 -35.19 10.63 -17.74
N THR A 161 -35.29 10.97 -16.45
CA THR A 161 -36.51 10.71 -15.65
C THR A 161 -37.78 11.31 -16.27
N SER A 162 -37.66 12.44 -16.97
CA SER A 162 -38.75 13.09 -17.70
C SER A 162 -39.15 12.39 -19.02
N GLU A 163 -38.36 11.44 -19.48
CA GLU A 163 -38.53 10.73 -20.76
C GLU A 163 -38.99 9.27 -20.58
N ILE A 164 -39.36 8.88 -19.36
CA ILE A 164 -39.89 7.55 -19.07
C ILE A 164 -41.37 7.51 -19.47
N PHE A 165 -41.63 6.99 -20.67
CA PHE A 165 -42.99 6.84 -21.21
C PHE A 165 -43.46 5.38 -21.29
N SER A 166 -42.59 4.42 -20.95
CA SER A 166 -42.90 2.97 -20.94
C SER A 166 -42.05 2.24 -19.89
N ASP A 167 -42.54 1.09 -19.42
CA ASP A 167 -41.83 0.16 -18.53
C ASP A 167 -41.12 -0.99 -19.29
N THR A 168 -41.26 -1.02 -20.62
CA THR A 168 -40.64 -2.00 -21.51
C THR A 168 -39.23 -1.61 -21.91
N VAL A 169 -38.26 -2.45 -21.54
CA VAL A 169 -36.84 -2.21 -21.78
C VAL A 169 -36.23 -3.23 -22.73
N ASN A 170 -35.20 -2.78 -23.46
CA ASN A 170 -34.35 -3.61 -24.30
C ASN A 170 -33.51 -4.58 -23.43
N THR A 171 -33.63 -5.87 -23.71
CA THR A 171 -32.92 -6.94 -22.99
C THR A 171 -31.51 -7.22 -23.53
N GLY A 172 -31.10 -6.58 -24.63
CA GLY A 172 -29.86 -6.90 -25.34
C GLY A 172 -29.94 -8.19 -26.16
N THR A 173 -31.15 -8.72 -26.39
CA THR A 173 -31.40 -9.94 -27.17
C THR A 173 -32.27 -9.64 -28.40
N TYR A 174 -31.83 -10.06 -29.58
CA TYR A 174 -32.41 -9.67 -30.87
C TYR A 174 -32.54 -10.86 -31.82
N ILE A 175 -33.57 -10.85 -32.67
CA ILE A 175 -33.73 -11.79 -33.79
C ILE A 175 -33.69 -10.98 -35.07
N LEU A 176 -32.70 -11.24 -35.93
CA LEU A 176 -32.36 -10.39 -37.06
C LEU A 176 -32.31 -11.19 -38.36
N GLU A 177 -32.73 -10.55 -39.44
CA GLU A 177 -32.48 -11.01 -40.81
C GLU A 177 -31.13 -10.48 -41.32
N PRO A 178 -30.33 -11.27 -42.07
CA PRO A 178 -28.98 -10.87 -42.54
C PRO A 178 -28.92 -9.49 -43.21
N GLU A 179 -29.95 -9.14 -43.98
CA GLU A 179 -30.09 -7.89 -44.72
C GLU A 179 -30.00 -6.64 -43.83
N VAL A 180 -30.32 -6.73 -42.53
CA VAL A 180 -30.21 -5.56 -41.63
C VAL A 180 -28.76 -5.15 -41.39
N LEU A 181 -27.81 -6.07 -41.57
CA LEU A 181 -26.39 -5.78 -41.41
C LEU A 181 -25.84 -4.93 -42.58
N ASP A 182 -26.50 -4.86 -43.73
CA ASP A 182 -26.07 -4.05 -44.88
C ASP A 182 -26.17 -2.54 -44.62
N TYR A 183 -26.93 -2.15 -43.59
CA TYR A 183 -27.02 -0.77 -43.14
C TYR A 183 -25.84 -0.32 -42.28
N LEU A 184 -24.97 -1.23 -41.85
CA LEU A 184 -23.79 -0.93 -41.03
C LEU A 184 -22.51 -0.84 -41.89
N PRO A 185 -21.65 0.16 -41.64
CA PRO A 185 -20.34 0.23 -42.27
C PRO A 185 -19.43 -0.92 -41.80
N ALA A 186 -18.63 -1.48 -42.71
CA ALA A 186 -17.66 -2.51 -42.36
C ALA A 186 -16.44 -1.91 -41.64
N GLY A 187 -15.94 -2.62 -40.61
CA GLY A 187 -14.73 -2.25 -39.88
C GLY A 187 -14.79 -0.95 -39.07
N GLN A 188 -16.00 -0.49 -38.71
CA GLN A 188 -16.21 0.70 -37.89
C GLN A 188 -16.95 0.36 -36.59
N GLU A 189 -16.71 1.15 -35.55
CA GLU A 189 -17.46 1.07 -34.30
C GLU A 189 -18.93 1.44 -34.55
N SER A 190 -19.86 0.57 -34.15
CA SER A 190 -21.30 0.81 -34.27
C SER A 190 -22.09 0.09 -33.19
N ASP A 191 -23.17 0.71 -32.72
CA ASP A 191 -24.05 0.21 -31.66
C ASP A 191 -25.46 -0.11 -32.16
N PHE A 192 -26.08 -1.17 -31.61
CA PHE A 192 -27.46 -1.54 -31.97
C PHE A 192 -28.46 -0.43 -31.60
N SER A 193 -28.39 0.03 -30.35
CA SER A 193 -29.30 1.02 -29.77
C SER A 193 -29.15 2.42 -30.35
N LYS A 194 -27.92 2.82 -30.74
CA LYS A 194 -27.62 4.20 -31.16
C LYS A 194 -27.61 4.37 -32.68
N ASP A 195 -27.18 3.34 -33.42
CA ASP A 195 -26.95 3.45 -34.84
C ASP A 195 -27.95 2.61 -35.64
N LEU A 196 -27.97 1.28 -35.45
CA LEU A 196 -28.76 0.40 -36.31
C LEU A 196 -30.27 0.59 -36.14
N PHE A 197 -30.82 0.45 -34.92
CA PHE A 197 -32.27 0.53 -34.73
C PHE A 197 -32.86 1.89 -35.07
N PRO A 198 -32.25 3.03 -34.69
CA PRO A 198 -32.72 4.34 -35.16
C PRO A 198 -32.70 4.47 -36.69
N LEU A 199 -31.68 3.93 -37.36
CA LEU A 199 -31.60 3.95 -38.83
C LEU A 199 -32.69 3.10 -39.50
N LEU A 200 -32.95 1.90 -38.97
CA LEU A 200 -34.03 1.02 -39.47
C LEU A 200 -35.42 1.67 -39.29
N LEU A 201 -35.65 2.31 -38.14
CA LEU A 201 -36.88 3.08 -37.87
C LEU A 201 -37.06 4.22 -38.87
N ASN A 202 -36.01 5.03 -39.08
CA ASN A 202 -36.04 6.16 -40.02
C ASN A 202 -36.30 5.71 -41.47
N LYS A 203 -35.84 4.52 -41.85
CA LYS A 203 -36.06 3.93 -43.18
C LYS A 203 -37.39 3.15 -43.29
N GLY A 204 -38.18 3.08 -42.22
CA GLY A 204 -39.46 2.37 -42.20
C GLY A 204 -39.34 0.85 -42.32
N ILE A 205 -38.17 0.29 -42.02
CA ILE A 205 -37.93 -1.16 -42.08
C ILE A 205 -38.78 -1.86 -40.99
N PRO A 206 -39.43 -3.01 -41.28
CA PRO A 206 -40.26 -3.71 -40.32
C PRO A 206 -39.49 -4.13 -39.06
N MET A 207 -39.77 -3.46 -37.93
CA MET A 207 -39.12 -3.71 -36.64
C MET A 207 -40.19 -3.84 -35.54
N TYR A 208 -40.12 -4.91 -34.76
CA TYR A 208 -41.15 -5.29 -33.79
C TYR A 208 -40.56 -5.61 -32.41
N GLY A 209 -41.31 -5.33 -31.35
CA GLY A 209 -40.95 -5.67 -29.98
C GLY A 209 -41.68 -6.94 -29.54
N TYR A 210 -40.97 -7.92 -28.98
CA TYR A 210 -41.58 -9.09 -28.35
C TYR A 210 -41.39 -8.99 -26.83
N ILE A 211 -42.46 -8.74 -26.09
CA ILE A 211 -42.41 -8.70 -24.62
C ILE A 211 -42.35 -10.14 -24.11
N ALA A 212 -41.19 -10.56 -23.63
CA ALA A 212 -40.98 -11.90 -23.11
C ALA A 212 -41.49 -12.04 -21.67
N GLU A 213 -42.12 -13.17 -21.38
CA GLU A 213 -42.44 -13.58 -20.02
C GLU A 213 -41.29 -14.44 -19.48
N GLY A 214 -40.88 -14.17 -18.24
CA GLY A 214 -39.80 -14.89 -17.56
C GLY A 214 -38.92 -13.95 -16.73
N TYR A 215 -37.83 -14.51 -16.21
CA TYR A 215 -36.81 -13.77 -15.47
C TYR A 215 -35.80 -13.14 -16.43
N TRP A 216 -35.36 -11.93 -16.11
CA TRP A 216 -34.22 -11.30 -16.76
C TRP A 216 -33.47 -10.39 -15.78
N CYS A 217 -32.16 -10.51 -15.78
CA CYS A 217 -31.25 -9.67 -15.02
C CYS A 217 -30.02 -9.34 -15.86
N ASP A 218 -29.74 -8.05 -16.07
CA ASP A 218 -28.44 -7.57 -16.55
C ASP A 218 -27.46 -7.54 -15.38
N VAL A 219 -26.41 -8.36 -15.47
CA VAL A 219 -25.36 -8.41 -14.44
C VAL A 219 -24.38 -7.25 -14.65
N GLY A 220 -24.88 -6.01 -14.58
CA GLY A 220 -24.14 -4.79 -14.91
C GLY A 220 -23.22 -4.27 -13.81
N HIS A 221 -23.53 -4.54 -12.55
CA HIS A 221 -22.82 -4.06 -11.35
C HIS A 221 -22.88 -5.10 -10.21
N LEU A 222 -22.11 -4.86 -9.14
CA LEU A 222 -21.89 -5.82 -8.06
C LEU A 222 -23.17 -6.22 -7.29
N ASP A 223 -24.10 -5.28 -7.09
CA ASP A 223 -25.37 -5.60 -6.44
C ASP A 223 -26.25 -6.48 -7.34
N ALA A 224 -26.38 -6.16 -8.64
CA ALA A 224 -27.09 -7.02 -9.59
C ALA A 224 -26.46 -8.42 -9.68
N TYR A 225 -25.13 -8.51 -9.60
CA TYR A 225 -24.43 -9.79 -9.50
C TYR A 225 -24.83 -10.59 -8.27
N ARG A 226 -24.88 -9.96 -7.10
CA ARG A 226 -25.28 -10.61 -5.85
C ARG A 226 -26.77 -11.01 -5.88
N GLU A 227 -27.65 -10.15 -6.38
CA GLU A 227 -29.07 -10.48 -6.53
C GLU A 227 -29.30 -11.63 -7.51
N ALA A 228 -28.60 -11.66 -8.65
CA ALA A 228 -28.70 -12.76 -9.61
C ALA A 228 -28.28 -14.11 -9.00
N GLN A 229 -27.28 -14.11 -8.12
CA GLN A 229 -26.88 -15.31 -7.37
C GLN A 229 -28.01 -15.80 -6.46
N TYR A 230 -28.59 -14.89 -5.67
CA TYR A 230 -29.66 -15.21 -4.74
C TYR A 230 -30.93 -15.65 -5.49
N ASP A 231 -31.35 -14.92 -6.51
CA ASP A 231 -32.50 -15.26 -7.35
C ASP A 231 -32.35 -16.64 -8.01
N GLY A 232 -31.14 -16.95 -8.50
CA GLY A 232 -30.79 -18.28 -8.99
C GLY A 232 -30.95 -19.35 -7.91
N LEU A 233 -30.36 -19.13 -6.73
CA LEU A 233 -30.39 -20.08 -5.62
C LEU A 233 -31.82 -20.33 -5.10
N TYR A 234 -32.65 -19.28 -5.02
CA TYR A 234 -34.06 -19.35 -4.67
C TYR A 234 -34.95 -19.85 -5.83
N SER A 235 -34.36 -20.25 -6.96
CA SER A 235 -35.07 -20.79 -8.14
C SER A 235 -36.11 -19.82 -8.72
N LYS A 236 -35.90 -18.50 -8.63
CA LYS A 236 -36.73 -17.50 -9.34
C LYS A 236 -36.48 -17.51 -10.85
N VAL A 237 -35.34 -18.06 -11.27
CA VAL A 237 -34.94 -18.27 -12.67
C VAL A 237 -34.61 -19.74 -12.90
N LYS A 238 -34.99 -20.29 -14.06
CA LYS A 238 -34.67 -21.67 -14.45
C LYS A 238 -33.25 -21.81 -14.97
N LEU A 239 -32.31 -22.05 -14.05
CA LEU A 239 -30.90 -22.34 -14.35
C LEU A 239 -30.53 -23.79 -14.06
N ASP A 240 -29.50 -24.27 -14.75
CA ASP A 240 -28.90 -25.57 -14.51
C ASP A 240 -27.85 -25.43 -13.40
N PHE A 241 -27.93 -26.27 -12.37
CA PHE A 241 -27.00 -26.27 -11.26
C PHE A 241 -25.81 -27.19 -11.54
N ALA A 242 -24.62 -26.81 -11.06
CA ALA A 242 -23.39 -27.59 -11.25
C ALA A 242 -23.33 -28.87 -10.39
N TYR A 243 -24.14 -28.96 -9.34
CA TYR A 243 -24.06 -30.02 -8.33
C TYR A 243 -25.39 -30.70 -8.10
N GLU A 244 -25.35 -31.91 -7.56
CA GLU A 244 -26.55 -32.68 -7.22
C GLU A 244 -27.28 -32.06 -6.03
N GLU A 245 -28.61 -32.04 -6.11
CA GLU A 245 -29.47 -31.63 -5.00
C GLU A 245 -29.49 -32.76 -3.95
N ARG A 246 -29.00 -32.46 -2.74
CA ARG A 246 -29.10 -33.34 -1.58
C ARG A 246 -30.23 -32.83 -0.69
N SER A 247 -31.47 -33.20 -1.01
CA SER A 247 -32.64 -32.76 -0.25
C SER A 247 -32.83 -33.53 1.07
N ALA A 248 -33.01 -32.80 2.17
CA ALA A 248 -33.83 -33.25 3.30
C ALA A 248 -35.28 -32.74 3.11
N LYS A 249 -36.24 -33.60 3.40
CA LYS A 249 -37.69 -33.48 3.12
C LYS A 249 -38.34 -32.15 3.58
N ALA A 250 -38.46 -31.14 2.70
CA ALA A 250 -39.57 -30.17 2.62
C ALA A 250 -39.34 -29.18 1.46
N ARG A 251 -40.42 -28.76 0.76
CA ARG A 251 -40.37 -27.73 -0.29
C ARG A 251 -39.87 -26.41 0.30
N GLY A 252 -38.60 -26.07 0.05
CA GLY A 252 -37.96 -24.83 0.50
C GLY A 252 -36.51 -25.01 0.96
N ASN A 253 -36.14 -26.20 1.44
CA ASN A 253 -34.81 -26.47 2.00
C ASN A 253 -33.92 -27.27 1.04
N ARG A 254 -33.50 -26.64 -0.07
CA ARG A 254 -32.62 -27.27 -1.06
C ARG A 254 -31.15 -26.98 -0.75
N ILE A 255 -30.35 -28.02 -0.69
CA ILE A 255 -28.90 -27.90 -0.55
C ILE A 255 -28.26 -28.61 -1.73
N TRP A 256 -27.37 -27.92 -2.44
CA TRP A 256 -26.57 -28.49 -3.51
C TRP A 256 -25.16 -28.72 -2.99
N VAL A 257 -24.65 -29.95 -3.11
CA VAL A 257 -23.33 -30.31 -2.58
C VAL A 257 -22.55 -31.06 -3.64
N GLY A 258 -21.37 -30.55 -3.96
CA GLY A 258 -20.42 -31.19 -4.86
C GLY A 258 -19.83 -32.49 -4.32
N GLN A 259 -19.18 -33.22 -5.21
CA GLN A 259 -18.49 -34.46 -4.90
C GLN A 259 -17.25 -34.20 -4.04
N ASN A 260 -16.86 -35.21 -3.23
CA ASN A 260 -15.69 -35.17 -2.34
C ASN A 260 -15.68 -34.01 -1.32
N THR A 261 -16.83 -33.39 -1.08
CA THR A 261 -16.97 -32.34 -0.05
C THR A 261 -17.24 -32.97 1.31
N TYR A 262 -16.40 -32.60 2.27
CA TYR A 262 -16.54 -32.98 3.67
C TYR A 262 -17.17 -31.84 4.46
N ILE A 263 -18.26 -32.14 5.13
CA ILE A 263 -18.96 -31.23 6.05
C ILE A 263 -18.93 -31.88 7.42
N ASP A 264 -18.35 -31.18 8.40
CA ASP A 264 -18.34 -31.67 9.77
C ASP A 264 -19.78 -31.85 10.32
N PRO A 265 -20.08 -32.93 11.07
CA PRO A 265 -21.43 -33.17 11.60
C PRO A 265 -21.97 -32.08 12.52
N SER A 266 -21.11 -31.24 13.10
CA SER A 266 -21.50 -30.13 13.98
C SER A 266 -21.76 -28.83 13.24
N ALA A 267 -21.56 -28.76 11.92
CA ALA A 267 -21.86 -27.58 11.13
C ALA A 267 -23.38 -27.37 11.01
N GLU A 268 -23.82 -26.13 11.16
CA GLU A 268 -25.22 -25.73 11.04
C GLU A 268 -25.44 -25.09 9.67
N ILE A 269 -26.31 -25.69 8.85
CA ILE A 269 -26.60 -25.22 7.50
C ILE A 269 -28.09 -24.89 7.38
N GLU A 270 -28.40 -23.61 7.17
CA GLU A 270 -29.73 -23.12 6.87
C GLU A 270 -29.90 -23.02 5.34
N ALA A 271 -30.84 -23.75 4.77
CA ALA A 271 -31.08 -23.79 3.33
C ALA A 271 -31.89 -22.57 2.82
N PRO A 272 -31.74 -22.15 1.54
CA PRO A 272 -30.96 -22.81 0.50
C PRO A 272 -29.48 -22.42 0.50
N VAL A 273 -28.60 -23.39 0.20
CA VAL A 273 -27.14 -23.22 0.14
C VAL A 273 -26.57 -24.06 -0.99
N LEU A 274 -25.53 -23.53 -1.65
CA LEU A 274 -24.76 -24.24 -2.66
C LEU A 274 -23.30 -24.38 -2.21
N ILE A 275 -22.78 -25.62 -2.23
CA ILE A 275 -21.40 -25.95 -1.83
C ILE A 275 -20.75 -26.75 -2.95
N GLY A 276 -19.59 -26.26 -3.43
CA GLY A 276 -18.86 -26.86 -4.53
C GLY A 276 -18.20 -28.21 -4.23
N ASN A 277 -17.44 -28.71 -5.19
CA ASN A 277 -16.65 -29.94 -5.08
C ASN A 277 -15.42 -29.74 -4.19
N ASN A 278 -14.93 -30.83 -3.58
CA ASN A 278 -13.68 -30.87 -2.80
C ASN A 278 -13.60 -29.83 -1.66
N CYS A 279 -14.73 -29.40 -1.12
CA CYS A 279 -14.73 -28.43 -0.03
C CYS A 279 -14.52 -29.12 1.33
N ARG A 280 -13.95 -28.36 2.28
CA ARG A 280 -13.80 -28.79 3.68
C ARG A 280 -14.44 -27.76 4.59
N ILE A 281 -15.54 -28.14 5.22
CA ILE A 281 -16.27 -27.30 6.17
C ILE A 281 -15.96 -27.81 7.58
N GLY A 282 -15.32 -26.97 8.39
CA GLY A 282 -14.91 -27.28 9.76
C GLY A 282 -16.06 -27.41 10.76
N PRO A 283 -15.76 -27.78 12.01
CA PRO A 283 -16.75 -27.96 13.06
C PRO A 283 -17.42 -26.64 13.47
N ARG A 284 -18.70 -26.71 13.85
CA ARG A 284 -19.52 -25.59 14.37
C ARG A 284 -19.59 -24.37 13.44
N VAL A 285 -19.29 -24.54 12.16
CA VAL A 285 -19.49 -23.49 11.16
C VAL A 285 -20.98 -23.21 11.01
N GLN A 286 -21.35 -21.94 10.98
CA GLN A 286 -22.73 -21.49 10.75
C GLN A 286 -22.85 -20.99 9.31
N ILE A 287 -23.70 -21.63 8.51
CA ILE A 287 -23.96 -21.27 7.12
C ILE A 287 -25.43 -20.86 6.97
N GLU A 288 -25.69 -19.58 6.74
CA GLU A 288 -27.05 -19.05 6.56
C GLU A 288 -27.58 -19.23 5.13
N ALA A 289 -28.90 -19.20 5.01
CA ALA A 289 -29.66 -19.33 3.77
C ALA A 289 -29.33 -18.22 2.77
N GLY A 290 -28.85 -18.56 1.58
CA GLY A 290 -28.33 -17.60 0.60
C GLY A 290 -26.83 -17.72 0.34
N THR A 291 -26.12 -18.61 1.05
CA THR A 291 -24.67 -18.78 0.90
C THR A 291 -24.32 -19.62 -0.34
N ILE A 292 -23.32 -19.16 -1.10
CA ILE A 292 -22.77 -19.85 -2.27
C ILE A 292 -21.27 -20.06 -2.07
N ILE A 293 -20.82 -21.31 -2.12
CA ILE A 293 -19.42 -21.72 -1.94
C ILE A 293 -18.92 -22.42 -3.20
N GLY A 294 -17.83 -21.90 -3.75
CA GLY A 294 -17.07 -22.43 -4.89
C GLY A 294 -16.44 -23.79 -4.66
N ASP A 295 -15.77 -24.32 -5.68
CA ASP A 295 -14.98 -25.55 -5.57
C ASP A 295 -13.67 -25.33 -4.80
N ASN A 296 -13.17 -26.37 -4.12
CA ASN A 296 -11.89 -26.39 -3.41
C ASN A 296 -11.78 -25.33 -2.30
N VAL A 297 -12.90 -24.98 -1.65
CA VAL A 297 -12.92 -24.02 -0.55
C VAL A 297 -12.70 -24.72 0.79
N THR A 298 -11.89 -24.13 1.66
CA THR A 298 -11.69 -24.59 3.03
C THR A 298 -12.21 -23.55 4.01
N ILE A 299 -12.99 -23.98 5.00
CA ILE A 299 -13.59 -23.12 6.02
C ILE A 299 -13.22 -23.65 7.40
N GLY A 300 -12.54 -22.82 8.19
CA GLY A 300 -12.09 -23.13 9.55
C GLY A 300 -13.25 -23.26 10.55
N ALA A 301 -12.94 -23.79 11.73
CA ALA A 301 -13.91 -23.98 12.81
C ALA A 301 -14.58 -22.67 13.24
N ASP A 302 -15.83 -22.75 13.70
CA ASP A 302 -16.58 -21.64 14.30
C ASP A 302 -16.77 -20.40 13.39
N ALA A 303 -16.52 -20.52 12.08
CA ALA A 303 -16.78 -19.44 11.13
C ALA A 303 -18.27 -19.16 10.96
N SER A 304 -18.64 -17.89 10.76
CA SER A 304 -20.03 -17.44 10.56
C SER A 304 -20.21 -16.85 9.16
N LEU A 305 -20.99 -17.54 8.33
CA LEU A 305 -21.23 -17.21 6.93
C LEU A 305 -22.68 -16.76 6.73
N LYS A 306 -22.87 -15.44 6.69
CA LYS A 306 -24.17 -14.79 6.50
C LYS A 306 -24.39 -14.40 5.05
N ARG A 307 -24.72 -15.40 4.21
CA ARG A 307 -24.97 -15.25 2.77
C ARG A 307 -23.81 -14.72 1.92
N PRO A 308 -22.53 -15.05 2.20
CA PRO A 308 -21.44 -14.66 1.32
C PRO A 308 -21.47 -15.43 0.00
N ILE A 309 -20.81 -14.86 -1.01
CA ILE A 309 -20.49 -15.52 -2.28
C ILE A 309 -18.98 -15.78 -2.29
N ILE A 310 -18.58 -17.03 -2.18
CA ILE A 310 -17.17 -17.44 -2.08
C ILE A 310 -16.79 -18.18 -3.36
N TRP A 311 -15.79 -17.67 -4.07
CA TRP A 311 -15.30 -18.29 -5.31
C TRP A 311 -14.30 -19.41 -5.04
N ASN A 312 -13.98 -20.14 -6.11
CA ASN A 312 -13.15 -21.33 -6.05
C ASN A 312 -11.78 -21.08 -5.40
N GLY A 313 -11.31 -22.06 -4.61
CA GLY A 313 -9.98 -22.06 -4.01
C GLY A 313 -9.76 -21.04 -2.89
N ALA A 314 -10.81 -20.38 -2.39
CA ALA A 314 -10.71 -19.50 -1.23
C ALA A 314 -10.47 -20.29 0.07
N ILE A 315 -9.75 -19.68 1.00
CA ILE A 315 -9.50 -20.24 2.34
C ILE A 315 -10.08 -19.25 3.35
N VAL A 316 -11.00 -19.71 4.19
CA VAL A 316 -11.60 -18.96 5.28
C VAL A 316 -11.11 -19.52 6.60
N GLY A 317 -10.47 -18.70 7.42
CA GLY A 317 -9.91 -19.07 8.72
C GLY A 317 -10.97 -19.32 9.79
N GLU A 318 -10.50 -19.79 10.93
CA GLU A 318 -11.33 -20.06 12.11
C GLU A 318 -11.97 -18.76 12.64
N GLU A 319 -13.21 -18.83 13.14
CA GLU A 319 -13.94 -17.70 13.71
C GLU A 319 -14.09 -16.50 12.76
N ALA A 320 -13.93 -16.68 11.45
CA ALA A 320 -14.09 -15.60 10.48
C ALA A 320 -15.59 -15.25 10.30
N HIS A 321 -15.87 -13.97 10.10
CA HIS A 321 -17.22 -13.45 9.93
C HIS A 321 -17.38 -12.84 8.54
N LEU A 322 -18.16 -13.51 7.68
CA LEU A 322 -18.45 -13.06 6.32
C LEU A 322 -19.94 -12.75 6.17
N SER A 323 -20.29 -11.51 5.82
CA SER A 323 -21.69 -11.10 5.67
C SER A 323 -21.94 -10.42 4.32
N ALA A 324 -22.85 -10.99 3.51
CA ALA A 324 -23.31 -10.47 2.21
C ALA A 324 -22.18 -9.89 1.31
N CYS A 325 -21.00 -10.50 1.38
CA CYS A 325 -19.78 -10.08 0.70
C CYS A 325 -19.39 -11.07 -0.40
N VAL A 326 -18.45 -10.66 -1.26
CA VAL A 326 -17.90 -11.50 -2.31
C VAL A 326 -16.41 -11.73 -2.06
N ILE A 327 -16.01 -13.00 -1.96
CA ILE A 327 -14.62 -13.42 -1.80
C ILE A 327 -14.18 -14.10 -3.10
N ALA A 328 -13.31 -13.44 -3.87
CA ALA A 328 -12.89 -13.94 -5.18
C ALA A 328 -11.85 -15.07 -5.09
N ARG A 329 -11.53 -15.65 -6.25
CA ARG A 329 -10.73 -16.88 -6.39
C ARG A 329 -9.38 -16.78 -5.67
N GLY A 330 -9.03 -17.83 -4.92
CA GLY A 330 -7.71 -17.96 -4.28
C GLY A 330 -7.44 -16.93 -3.18
N THR A 331 -8.48 -16.25 -2.68
CA THR A 331 -8.37 -15.30 -1.57
C THR A 331 -8.24 -16.06 -0.26
N ARG A 332 -7.35 -15.60 0.62
CA ARG A 332 -7.22 -16.10 1.99
C ARG A 332 -7.79 -15.08 2.95
N VAL A 333 -8.83 -15.46 3.68
CA VAL A 333 -9.35 -14.72 4.82
C VAL A 333 -8.82 -15.41 6.08
N ASP A 334 -7.95 -14.76 6.83
CA ASP A 334 -7.36 -15.37 8.03
C ASP A 334 -8.35 -15.39 9.21
N ARG A 335 -7.94 -16.03 10.32
CA ARG A 335 -8.81 -16.25 11.47
C ARG A 335 -9.31 -14.94 12.09
N ARG A 336 -10.54 -14.96 12.62
CA ARG A 336 -11.22 -13.81 13.26
C ARG A 336 -11.32 -12.55 12.38
N ALA A 337 -11.13 -12.65 11.06
CA ALA A 337 -11.32 -11.52 10.16
C ALA A 337 -12.80 -11.27 9.87
N HIS A 338 -13.17 -10.00 9.66
CA HIS A 338 -14.53 -9.56 9.40
C HIS A 338 -14.62 -8.93 8.00
N VAL A 339 -15.46 -9.47 7.13
CA VAL A 339 -15.78 -8.89 5.82
C VAL A 339 -17.28 -8.61 5.76
N LEU A 340 -17.62 -7.32 5.75
CA LEU A 340 -18.98 -6.85 5.89
C LEU A 340 -19.72 -6.70 4.54
N GLU A 341 -20.99 -6.31 4.64
CA GLU A 341 -21.96 -6.33 3.55
C GLU A 341 -21.50 -5.53 2.33
N ALA A 342 -21.74 -6.09 1.14
CA ALA A 342 -21.36 -5.49 -0.15
C ALA A 342 -19.84 -5.24 -0.34
N ALA A 343 -18.99 -5.67 0.60
CA ALA A 343 -17.56 -5.67 0.37
C ALA A 343 -17.18 -6.75 -0.65
N VAL A 344 -16.16 -6.45 -1.45
CA VAL A 344 -15.64 -7.37 -2.47
C VAL A 344 -14.14 -7.49 -2.33
N VAL A 345 -13.66 -8.71 -2.09
CA VAL A 345 -12.23 -9.02 -2.01
C VAL A 345 -11.79 -9.67 -3.32
N GLY A 346 -10.92 -8.99 -4.06
CA GLY A 346 -10.39 -9.42 -5.35
C GLY A 346 -9.47 -10.64 -5.25
N SER A 347 -9.27 -11.30 -6.39
CA SER A 347 -8.58 -12.60 -6.47
C SER A 347 -7.17 -12.56 -5.90
N LEU A 348 -6.70 -13.67 -5.34
CA LEU A 348 -5.35 -13.83 -4.80
C LEU A 348 -4.99 -12.82 -3.69
N SER A 349 -5.97 -12.24 -3.00
CA SER A 349 -5.73 -11.31 -1.90
C SER A 349 -5.67 -12.05 -0.55
N THR A 350 -5.01 -11.44 0.43
CA THR A 350 -4.94 -11.93 1.80
C THR A 350 -5.55 -10.91 2.74
N VAL A 351 -6.56 -11.33 3.49
CA VAL A 351 -7.19 -10.56 4.56
C VAL A 351 -6.58 -11.03 5.89
N GLY A 352 -5.76 -10.19 6.53
CA GLY A 352 -5.02 -10.56 7.73
C GLY A 352 -5.91 -10.88 8.94
N GLU A 353 -5.33 -11.56 9.93
CA GLU A 353 -6.00 -11.95 11.17
C GLU A 353 -6.59 -10.73 11.89
N GLU A 354 -7.83 -10.84 12.38
CA GLU A 354 -8.55 -9.75 13.07
C GLU A 354 -8.72 -8.45 12.26
N SER A 355 -8.52 -8.49 10.95
CA SER A 355 -8.78 -7.33 10.10
C SER A 355 -10.27 -7.15 9.83
N LEU A 356 -10.68 -5.90 9.62
CA LEU A 356 -12.07 -5.50 9.36
C LEU A 356 -12.16 -4.81 8.00
N ILE A 357 -12.93 -5.38 7.08
CA ILE A 357 -13.30 -4.76 5.81
C ILE A 357 -14.71 -4.21 5.94
N SER A 358 -14.83 -2.88 5.88
CA SER A 358 -16.08 -2.16 6.05
C SER A 358 -17.07 -2.36 4.87
N PRO A 359 -18.36 -2.05 5.06
CA PRO A 359 -19.37 -2.28 4.02
C PRO A 359 -19.07 -1.52 2.72
N GLY A 360 -19.34 -2.17 1.58
CA GLY A 360 -19.15 -1.60 0.25
C GLY A 360 -17.69 -1.40 -0.20
N VAL A 361 -16.71 -1.75 0.64
CA VAL A 361 -15.29 -1.62 0.32
C VAL A 361 -14.86 -2.64 -0.73
N ARG A 362 -14.12 -2.18 -1.72
CA ARG A 362 -13.61 -2.99 -2.83
C ARG A 362 -12.10 -3.11 -2.75
N VAL A 363 -11.61 -4.34 -2.71
CA VAL A 363 -10.19 -4.68 -2.68
C VAL A 363 -9.81 -5.28 -4.03
N TRP A 364 -8.86 -4.67 -4.73
CA TRP A 364 -8.40 -5.19 -6.03
C TRP A 364 -7.67 -6.53 -5.86
N PRO A 365 -7.40 -7.26 -6.96
CA PRO A 365 -6.63 -8.50 -6.86
C PRO A 365 -5.22 -8.31 -6.29
N SER A 366 -4.68 -9.39 -5.71
CA SER A 366 -3.31 -9.50 -5.21
C SER A 366 -2.95 -8.46 -4.14
N LYS A 367 -3.88 -8.17 -3.23
CA LYS A 367 -3.66 -7.24 -2.11
C LYS A 367 -3.43 -7.98 -0.80
N GLN A 368 -2.65 -7.38 0.10
CA GLN A 368 -2.43 -7.87 1.45
C GLN A 368 -2.97 -6.86 2.46
N ILE A 369 -3.91 -7.27 3.28
CA ILE A 369 -4.43 -6.46 4.38
C ILE A 369 -3.72 -6.95 5.64
N GLU A 370 -3.02 -6.05 6.33
CA GLU A 370 -2.29 -6.39 7.56
C GLU A 370 -3.25 -6.87 8.66
N SER A 371 -2.76 -7.75 9.53
CA SER A 371 -3.51 -8.19 10.70
C SER A 371 -3.92 -7.01 11.58
N GLY A 372 -5.18 -6.97 11.99
CA GLY A 372 -5.77 -5.90 12.77
C GLY A 372 -6.02 -4.58 12.02
N ALA A 373 -5.82 -4.54 10.69
CA ALA A 373 -6.12 -3.36 9.90
C ALA A 373 -7.64 -3.18 9.75
N THR A 374 -8.10 -1.92 9.74
CA THR A 374 -9.49 -1.57 9.40
C THR A 374 -9.51 -0.85 8.08
N LEU A 375 -10.10 -1.48 7.07
CA LEU A 375 -10.20 -0.95 5.73
C LEU A 375 -11.56 -0.28 5.51
N ASN A 376 -11.56 1.06 5.47
CA ASN A 376 -12.75 1.89 5.24
C ASN A 376 -12.84 2.47 3.82
N ILE A 377 -11.82 2.25 3.00
CA ILE A 377 -11.71 2.79 1.64
C ILE A 377 -11.32 1.69 0.66
N ASN A 378 -11.70 1.85 -0.61
CA ASN A 378 -11.33 0.91 -1.66
C ASN A 378 -9.79 0.81 -1.79
N LEU A 379 -9.27 -0.41 -1.86
CA LEU A 379 -7.85 -0.67 -2.03
C LEU A 379 -7.56 -1.00 -3.51
N ILE A 380 -7.29 0.05 -4.28
CA ILE A 380 -7.02 -0.04 -5.74
C ILE A 380 -5.52 -0.08 -6.00
N TRP A 381 -4.78 0.89 -5.45
CA TRP A 381 -3.33 1.05 -5.51
C TRP A 381 -2.72 0.68 -4.14
N GLY A 382 -1.43 0.34 -4.07
CA GLY A 382 -0.82 -0.20 -2.85
C GLY A 382 -0.87 -1.73 -2.79
N GLN A 383 0.10 -2.36 -2.12
CA GLN A 383 0.02 -3.78 -1.74
C GLN A 383 -0.55 -3.96 -0.33
N THR A 384 -0.47 -2.92 0.52
CA THR A 384 -0.67 -3.01 1.97
C THR A 384 -1.46 -1.82 2.52
N ALA A 385 -2.45 -2.06 3.38
CA ALA A 385 -3.18 -1.00 4.08
C ALA A 385 -2.64 -0.84 5.52
N HIS A 386 -2.01 0.29 5.82
CA HIS A 386 -1.39 0.57 7.13
C HIS A 386 -2.36 1.13 8.17
N ARG A 387 -2.11 0.83 9.45
CA ARG A 387 -2.92 1.27 10.61
C ARG A 387 -2.72 2.75 10.99
N ASN A 388 -1.51 3.30 10.85
CA ASN A 388 -1.14 4.67 11.22
C ASN A 388 -0.43 5.36 10.04
N LEU A 389 -0.43 6.71 10.02
CA LEU A 389 0.22 7.48 8.94
C LEU A 389 1.67 7.85 9.31
N PHE A 390 1.95 8.17 10.57
CA PHE A 390 3.30 8.49 11.04
C PHE A 390 4.03 7.27 11.62
N GLY A 391 5.27 7.05 11.16
CA GLY A 391 6.22 6.09 11.72
C GLY A 391 7.18 6.72 12.75
N GLN A 392 8.42 6.22 12.79
CA GLN A 392 9.45 6.70 13.72
C GLN A 392 10.03 8.08 13.34
N ARG A 393 10.29 8.32 12.05
CA ARG A 393 10.90 9.58 11.55
C ARG A 393 9.92 10.54 10.88
N GLY A 394 8.79 10.01 10.41
CA GLY A 394 7.81 10.75 9.61
C GLY A 394 6.89 9.78 8.88
N VAL A 395 6.32 10.22 7.77
CA VAL A 395 5.43 9.41 6.93
C VAL A 395 6.27 8.70 5.88
N SER A 396 6.21 7.37 5.85
CA SER A 396 7.00 6.54 4.94
C SER A 396 6.11 5.55 4.20
N GLY A 397 6.45 5.24 2.95
CA GLY A 397 5.76 4.23 2.14
C GLY A 397 6.41 4.07 0.77
N LEU A 398 6.00 3.04 0.02
CA LEU A 398 6.52 2.77 -1.32
C LEU A 398 6.28 3.95 -2.26
N ALA A 399 7.34 4.31 -2.99
CA ALA A 399 7.34 5.38 -3.97
C ALA A 399 6.27 5.15 -5.06
N ASN A 400 5.37 6.12 -5.24
CA ASN A 400 4.31 6.07 -6.25
C ASN A 400 3.32 4.89 -6.14
N ILE A 401 3.31 4.22 -4.98
CA ILE A 401 2.39 3.11 -4.67
C ILE A 401 1.61 3.46 -3.41
N ASP A 402 2.31 3.71 -2.31
CA ASP A 402 1.70 4.15 -1.04
C ASP A 402 1.74 5.68 -0.95
N ILE A 403 2.87 6.29 -1.33
CA ILE A 403 3.05 7.74 -1.39
C ILE A 403 2.79 8.22 -2.82
N THR A 404 1.52 8.40 -3.15
CA THR A 404 1.06 8.93 -4.45
C THR A 404 0.90 10.46 -4.42
N PRO A 405 0.78 11.13 -5.60
CA PRO A 405 0.44 12.54 -5.66
C PRO A 405 -0.83 12.91 -4.87
N GLU A 406 -1.89 12.12 -4.98
CA GLU A 406 -3.17 12.35 -4.33
C GLU A 406 -3.05 12.24 -2.81
N PHE A 407 -2.34 11.21 -2.35
CA PHE A 407 -1.99 11.04 -0.94
C PHE A 407 -1.24 12.27 -0.41
N ALA A 408 -0.22 12.73 -1.15
CA ALA A 408 0.59 13.89 -0.78
C ALA A 408 -0.20 15.21 -0.76
N VAL A 409 -1.12 15.44 -1.71
CA VAL A 409 -2.02 16.60 -1.70
C VAL A 409 -2.91 16.57 -0.45
N LYS A 410 -3.53 15.42 -0.15
CA LYS A 410 -4.41 15.27 1.03
C LYS A 410 -3.64 15.46 2.33
N LEU A 411 -2.45 14.87 2.44
CA LEU A 411 -1.57 15.03 3.59
C LEU A 411 -1.11 16.49 3.78
N GLY A 412 -0.75 17.18 2.69
CA GLY A 412 -0.41 18.60 2.70
C GLY A 412 -1.58 19.47 3.17
N ALA A 413 -2.79 19.21 2.68
CA ALA A 413 -4.00 19.91 3.12
C ALA A 413 -4.33 19.64 4.60
N ALA A 414 -4.16 18.40 5.07
CA ALA A 414 -4.36 18.03 6.47
C ALA A 414 -3.39 18.78 7.39
N TYR A 415 -2.08 18.75 7.06
CA TYR A 415 -1.07 19.49 7.80
C TYR A 415 -1.35 21.00 7.82
N GLY A 416 -1.64 21.60 6.66
CA GLY A 416 -1.92 23.04 6.58
C GLY A 416 -3.21 23.45 7.33
N SER A 417 -4.18 22.56 7.44
CA SER A 417 -5.41 22.79 8.22
C SER A 417 -5.15 22.80 9.72
N THR A 418 -4.09 22.11 10.19
CA THR A 418 -3.68 22.17 11.61
C THR A 418 -3.03 23.51 12.00
N LEU A 419 -2.59 24.30 11.01
CA LEU A 419 -1.94 25.61 11.15
C LEU A 419 -2.94 26.76 10.97
N LYS A 420 -2.56 27.96 11.44
CA LYS A 420 -3.37 29.17 11.26
C LYS A 420 -3.35 29.61 9.77
N PRO A 421 -4.44 30.19 9.23
CA PRO A 421 -4.42 30.79 7.90
C PRO A 421 -3.30 31.82 7.76
N GLY A 422 -2.65 31.89 6.59
CA GLY A 422 -1.54 32.80 6.30
C GLY A 422 -0.19 32.38 6.89
N SER A 423 -0.13 31.29 7.67
CA SER A 423 1.14 30.76 8.19
C SER A 423 2.11 30.43 7.06
N GLN A 424 3.41 30.62 7.31
CA GLN A 424 4.46 30.23 6.36
C GLN A 424 5.04 28.87 6.72
N VAL A 425 5.28 28.01 5.73
CA VAL A 425 5.92 26.69 5.89
C VAL A 425 7.08 26.57 4.91
N ALA A 426 8.24 26.14 5.40
CA ALA A 426 9.38 25.84 4.55
C ALA A 426 9.26 24.44 3.94
N VAL A 427 9.48 24.30 2.63
CA VAL A 427 9.47 22.99 1.95
C VAL A 427 10.81 22.76 1.28
N SER A 428 11.41 21.60 1.55
CA SER A 428 12.68 21.16 0.98
C SER A 428 12.58 19.70 0.54
N ARG A 429 13.47 19.27 -0.34
CA ARG A 429 13.52 17.89 -0.82
C ARG A 429 14.93 17.46 -1.22
N ASP A 430 15.12 16.16 -1.42
CA ASP A 430 16.26 15.66 -2.19
C ASP A 430 16.12 15.95 -3.70
N GLN A 431 17.12 15.59 -4.50
CA GLN A 431 17.16 15.90 -5.93
C GLN A 431 16.30 14.98 -6.84
N ARG A 432 15.73 13.89 -6.30
CA ARG A 432 15.16 12.80 -7.11
C ARG A 432 13.78 13.17 -7.65
N SER A 433 13.46 12.63 -8.84
CA SER A 433 12.23 13.00 -9.57
C SER A 433 10.95 12.68 -8.79
N ILE A 434 10.94 11.56 -8.07
CA ILE A 434 9.82 11.16 -7.21
C ILE A 434 9.62 12.14 -6.05
N SER A 435 10.68 12.55 -5.37
CA SER A 435 10.62 13.55 -4.29
C SER A 435 10.14 14.90 -4.81
N ARG A 436 10.53 15.27 -6.05
CA ARG A 436 10.03 16.46 -6.74
C ARG A 436 8.52 16.40 -6.97
N MET A 437 8.00 15.27 -7.45
CA MET A 437 6.57 15.05 -7.64
C MET A 437 5.81 15.20 -6.31
N VAL A 438 6.23 14.46 -5.28
CA VAL A 438 5.60 14.49 -3.95
C VAL A 438 5.65 15.90 -3.35
N SER A 439 6.77 16.62 -3.48
CA SER A 439 6.90 18.01 -2.98
C SER A 439 5.91 18.96 -3.62
N ARG A 440 5.72 18.90 -4.95
CA ARG A 440 4.76 19.75 -5.66
C ARG A 440 3.33 19.44 -5.23
N SER A 441 3.00 18.17 -5.05
CA SER A 441 1.69 17.73 -4.56
C SER A 441 1.41 18.24 -3.15
N MET A 442 2.36 18.13 -2.22
CA MET A 442 2.21 18.66 -0.86
C MET A 442 2.05 20.19 -0.84
N ILE A 443 2.84 20.90 -1.64
CA ILE A 443 2.75 22.36 -1.79
C ILE A 443 1.35 22.76 -2.26
N ALA A 444 0.82 22.10 -3.28
CA ALA A 444 -0.54 22.36 -3.78
C ALA A 444 -1.60 22.12 -2.69
N GLY A 445 -1.48 21.04 -1.93
CA GLY A 445 -2.35 20.74 -0.79
C GLY A 445 -2.34 21.84 0.27
N MET A 446 -1.17 22.29 0.69
CA MET A 446 -1.02 23.36 1.70
C MET A 446 -1.51 24.73 1.20
N MET A 447 -1.22 25.10 -0.05
CA MET A 447 -1.70 26.36 -0.62
C MET A 447 -3.23 26.41 -0.70
N SER A 448 -3.88 25.26 -0.99
CA SER A 448 -5.35 25.15 -1.06
C SER A 448 -6.06 25.45 0.26
N VAL A 449 -5.35 25.34 1.39
CA VAL A 449 -5.87 25.58 2.74
C VAL A 449 -5.38 26.91 3.34
N GLY A 450 -4.76 27.75 2.51
CA GLY A 450 -4.33 29.11 2.84
C GLY A 450 -2.99 29.21 3.57
N VAL A 451 -2.07 28.27 3.33
CA VAL A 451 -0.71 28.28 3.87
C VAL A 451 0.29 28.77 2.81
N ASN A 452 1.14 29.73 3.20
CA ASN A 452 2.19 30.28 2.36
C ASN A 452 3.43 29.38 2.41
N ILE A 453 4.14 29.24 1.28
CA ILE A 453 5.26 28.30 1.13
C ILE A 453 6.57 29.04 0.87
N GLN A 454 7.60 28.69 1.64
CA GLN A 454 9.00 29.04 1.38
C GLN A 454 9.71 27.81 0.78
N ASN A 455 9.88 27.77 -0.53
CA ASN A 455 10.43 26.61 -1.24
C ASN A 455 11.96 26.68 -1.29
N LEU A 456 12.63 25.82 -0.53
CA LEU A 456 14.09 25.66 -0.49
C LEU A 456 14.62 24.73 -1.59
N GLU A 457 13.73 24.23 -2.44
CA GLU A 457 14.03 23.33 -3.55
C GLU A 457 14.83 22.09 -3.13
N ALA A 458 15.86 21.74 -3.92
CA ALA A 458 16.68 20.57 -3.70
C ALA A 458 17.85 20.92 -2.80
N THR A 459 17.84 20.40 -1.57
CA THR A 459 18.89 20.68 -0.58
C THR A 459 19.01 19.52 0.40
N SER A 460 20.10 19.45 1.15
CA SER A 460 20.24 18.50 2.24
C SER A 460 19.44 18.95 3.47
N ILE A 461 18.89 18.01 4.23
CA ILE A 461 18.08 18.31 5.41
C ILE A 461 18.81 19.18 6.47
N PRO A 462 20.13 19.09 6.73
CA PRO A 462 20.79 19.96 7.72
C PRO A 462 20.71 21.46 7.35
N ILE A 463 20.80 21.76 6.05
CA ILE A 463 20.65 23.14 5.53
C ILE A 463 19.22 23.63 5.77
N ALA A 464 18.22 22.80 5.48
CA ALA A 464 16.82 23.14 5.74
C ALA A 464 16.57 23.39 7.25
N ARG A 465 17.14 22.57 8.14
CA ARG A 465 17.04 22.72 9.60
C ARG A 465 17.68 24.02 10.10
N THR A 466 18.79 24.44 9.51
CA THR A 466 19.46 25.71 9.84
C THR A 466 18.65 26.93 9.39
N LEU A 467 17.97 26.83 8.24
CA LEU A 467 17.22 27.94 7.65
C LEU A 467 15.86 28.17 8.31
N ILE A 468 15.16 27.11 8.71
CA ILE A 468 13.81 27.20 9.27
C ILE A 468 13.70 28.24 10.42
N PRO A 469 14.58 28.22 11.44
CA PRO A 469 14.55 29.24 12.51
C PRO A 469 14.79 30.66 11.99
N THR A 470 15.64 30.81 10.97
CA THR A 470 16.00 32.10 10.38
C THR A 470 14.86 32.70 9.55
N LEU A 471 14.05 31.85 8.90
CA LEU A 471 12.94 32.26 8.04
C LEU A 471 11.65 32.58 8.80
N SER A 472 11.63 32.42 10.14
CA SER A 472 10.45 32.68 10.98
C SER A 472 9.17 31.96 10.49
N VAL A 473 9.33 30.74 9.98
CA VAL A 473 8.23 29.90 9.50
C VAL A 473 7.57 29.14 10.66
N ALA A 474 6.30 28.77 10.50
CA ALA A 474 5.55 28.00 11.49
C ALA A 474 6.00 26.53 11.59
N GLY A 475 6.64 26.02 10.54
CA GLY A 475 7.18 24.68 10.45
C GLY A 475 7.85 24.43 9.11
N GLY A 476 8.34 23.21 8.91
CA GLY A 476 9.00 22.80 7.69
C GLY A 476 8.65 21.37 7.27
N ILE A 477 8.93 21.06 6.01
CA ILE A 477 8.79 19.71 5.45
C ILE A 477 10.06 19.39 4.66
N HIS A 478 10.57 18.17 4.85
CA HIS A 478 11.65 17.62 4.04
C HIS A 478 11.22 16.30 3.40
N ILE A 479 11.30 16.20 2.08
CA ILE A 479 10.88 15.01 1.32
C ILE A 479 12.09 14.36 0.65
N ARG A 480 12.32 13.09 0.97
CA ARG A 480 13.47 12.34 0.45
C ARG A 480 13.14 10.87 0.22
N ILE A 481 14.01 10.16 -0.47
CA ILE A 481 14.02 8.69 -0.43
C ILE A 481 14.43 8.23 0.97
N HIS A 482 13.82 7.16 1.45
CA HIS A 482 14.11 6.62 2.76
C HIS A 482 15.59 6.19 2.85
N PRO A 483 16.33 6.60 3.89
CA PRO A 483 17.78 6.31 4.00
C PRO A 483 18.14 4.83 3.92
N ASP A 484 17.29 3.96 4.48
CA ASP A 484 17.53 2.52 4.57
C ASP A 484 16.78 1.69 3.51
N ARG A 485 15.83 2.30 2.78
CA ARG A 485 14.92 1.61 1.84
C ARG A 485 14.81 2.40 0.54
N ALA A 486 15.52 1.94 -0.49
CA ALA A 486 15.68 2.63 -1.77
C ALA A 486 14.37 2.88 -2.55
N ASP A 487 13.38 2.06 -2.30
CA ASP A 487 12.05 2.02 -2.93
C ASP A 487 10.98 2.82 -2.16
N HIS A 488 11.32 3.36 -0.98
CA HIS A 488 10.41 4.11 -0.14
C HIS A 488 10.67 5.62 -0.18
N ILE A 489 9.62 6.42 -0.05
CA ILE A 489 9.68 7.86 0.20
C ILE A 489 9.45 8.11 1.68
N LEU A 490 10.22 9.04 2.25
CA LEU A 490 10.08 9.56 3.59
C LEU A 490 9.75 11.06 3.55
N ILE A 491 8.66 11.44 4.20
CA ILE A 491 8.22 12.82 4.42
C ILE A 491 8.41 13.15 5.89
N GLU A 492 9.33 14.06 6.18
CA GLU A 492 9.64 14.53 7.52
C GLU A 492 9.04 15.90 7.77
N PHE A 493 8.39 16.05 8.92
CA PHE A 493 7.79 17.29 9.37
C PHE A 493 8.63 17.90 10.47
N LEU A 494 8.90 19.19 10.32
CA LEU A 494 9.76 19.98 11.19
C LEU A 494 8.94 21.09 11.86
N ASP A 495 9.26 21.40 13.11
CA ASP A 495 8.69 22.54 13.83
C ASP A 495 9.41 23.85 13.46
N GLY A 496 8.98 24.98 14.04
CA GLY A 496 9.60 26.30 13.79
C GLY A 496 11.05 26.43 14.28
N LYS A 497 11.57 25.44 15.04
CA LYS A 497 12.97 25.39 15.50
C LYS A 497 13.84 24.49 14.61
N GLY A 498 13.26 23.84 13.59
CA GLY A 498 13.97 22.93 12.71
C GLY A 498 14.19 21.53 13.29
N ILE A 499 13.51 21.16 14.37
CA ILE A 499 13.49 19.78 14.90
C ILE A 499 12.24 19.05 14.42
N ASN A 500 12.21 17.71 14.51
CA ASN A 500 11.02 16.94 14.13
C ASN A 500 9.82 17.30 15.02
N ILE A 501 8.62 17.29 14.45
CA ILE A 501 7.39 17.62 15.20
C ILE A 501 7.13 16.64 16.35
N SER A 502 6.39 17.11 17.35
CA SER A 502 6.00 16.29 18.50
C SER A 502 4.93 15.25 18.14
N LYS A 503 4.85 14.15 18.90
CA LYS A 503 3.80 13.12 18.76
C LYS A 503 2.37 13.67 18.90
N ALA A 504 2.19 14.76 19.66
CA ALA A 504 0.89 15.43 19.78
C ALA A 504 0.49 16.12 18.47
N GLN A 505 1.45 16.74 17.77
CA GLN A 505 1.22 17.34 16.45
C GLN A 505 0.98 16.27 15.38
N GLU A 506 1.74 15.16 15.38
CA GLU A 506 1.50 14.03 14.48
C GLU A 506 0.04 13.54 14.59
N LYS A 507 -0.43 13.25 15.79
CA LYS A 507 -1.84 12.83 16.02
C LYS A 507 -2.86 13.86 15.57
N LYS A 508 -2.56 15.15 15.69
CA LYS A 508 -3.42 16.22 15.19
C LYS A 508 -3.53 16.19 13.66
N ILE A 509 -2.42 15.96 12.97
CA ILE A 509 -2.36 15.83 11.51
C ILE A 509 -3.08 14.56 11.06
N GLU A 510 -2.85 13.43 11.73
CA GLU A 510 -3.57 12.16 11.46
C GLU A 510 -5.07 12.33 11.64
N GLY A 511 -5.49 12.96 12.75
CA GLY A 511 -6.89 13.25 13.01
C GLY A 511 -7.54 14.07 11.90
N ALA A 512 -6.86 15.13 11.43
CA ALA A 512 -7.35 15.94 10.30
C ALA A 512 -7.38 15.15 8.98
N TYR A 513 -6.40 14.27 8.74
CA TYR A 513 -6.30 13.46 7.54
C TYR A 513 -7.41 12.39 7.46
N PHE A 514 -7.63 11.63 8.53
CA PHE A 514 -8.61 10.53 8.56
C PHE A 514 -10.05 11.03 8.69
N LYS A 515 -10.28 12.13 9.41
CA LYS A 515 -11.62 12.75 9.49
C LYS A 515 -11.98 13.57 8.25
N GLU A 516 -11.01 13.79 7.36
CA GLU A 516 -11.13 14.69 6.21
C GLU A 516 -11.56 16.12 6.59
N ASP A 517 -11.16 16.57 7.78
CA ASP A 517 -11.41 17.92 8.28
C ASP A 517 -10.38 18.89 7.65
N LEU A 518 -10.57 19.14 6.36
CA LEU A 518 -9.69 19.95 5.53
C LEU A 518 -10.28 21.34 5.33
N ARG A 519 -9.63 22.37 5.87
CA ARG A 519 -10.00 23.77 5.61
C ARG A 519 -9.87 24.07 4.12
N ARG A 520 -10.82 24.81 3.54
CA ARG A 520 -10.70 25.33 2.16
C ARG A 520 -10.59 26.84 2.20
N ALA A 521 -9.51 27.38 1.62
CA ALA A 521 -9.30 28.81 1.53
C ALA A 521 -10.19 29.43 0.45
N GLN A 522 -10.65 30.67 0.68
CA GLN A 522 -11.30 31.46 -0.37
C GLN A 522 -10.28 31.88 -1.43
N ILE A 523 -10.74 32.30 -2.62
CA ILE A 523 -9.86 32.62 -3.77
C ILE A 523 -8.74 33.62 -3.39
N HIS A 524 -9.04 34.63 -2.58
CA HIS A 524 -8.08 35.66 -2.15
C HIS A 524 -7.20 35.24 -0.97
N GLU A 525 -7.48 34.10 -0.35
CA GLU A 525 -6.75 33.53 0.79
C GLU A 525 -5.87 32.33 0.38
N ILE A 526 -5.87 31.94 -0.90
CA ILE A 526 -5.01 30.89 -1.42
C ILE A 526 -3.55 31.28 -1.12
N GLY A 527 -2.80 30.33 -0.56
CA GLY A 527 -1.41 30.58 -0.17
C GLY A 527 -0.52 30.87 -1.37
N ASN A 528 0.53 31.68 -1.16
CA ASN A 528 1.53 32.01 -2.15
C ASN A 528 2.82 31.18 -1.96
N MET A 529 3.65 31.10 -3.00
CA MET A 529 4.95 30.42 -2.95
C MET A 529 6.08 31.41 -3.26
N ALA A 530 7.12 31.40 -2.43
CA ALA A 530 8.34 32.18 -2.59
C ALA A 530 9.58 31.28 -2.54
N TYR A 531 10.68 31.77 -3.13
CA TYR A 531 11.98 31.10 -3.17
C TYR A 531 13.01 31.95 -2.43
N PRO A 532 13.44 31.55 -1.22
CA PRO A 532 14.46 32.28 -0.47
C PRO A 532 15.78 32.37 -1.24
N SER A 533 16.35 33.56 -1.34
CA SER A 533 17.72 33.78 -1.82
C SER A 533 18.75 33.50 -0.72
N GLN A 534 20.02 33.27 -1.08
CA GLN A 534 21.14 33.17 -0.13
C GLN A 534 21.08 32.00 0.88
N VAL A 535 20.36 30.92 0.54
CA VAL A 535 20.27 29.68 1.33
C VAL A 535 21.67 29.18 1.75
N MET A 536 22.59 29.12 0.78
CA MET A 536 23.96 28.66 1.00
C MET A 536 24.76 29.61 1.88
N ASP A 537 24.65 30.92 1.66
CA ASP A 537 25.41 31.92 2.40
C ASP A 537 25.04 31.94 3.89
N ILE A 538 23.75 31.79 4.21
CA ILE A 538 23.26 31.72 5.60
C ILE A 538 23.87 30.50 6.31
N TYR A 539 23.86 29.35 5.65
CA TYR A 539 24.45 28.12 6.19
C TYR A 539 25.97 28.26 6.36
N SER A 540 26.69 28.76 5.34
CA SER A 540 28.13 29.03 5.41
C SER A 540 28.51 30.01 6.53
N THR A 541 27.73 31.06 6.74
CA THR A 541 27.98 32.05 7.81
C THR A 541 27.79 31.43 9.19
N SER A 542 26.79 30.56 9.34
CA SER A 542 26.57 29.82 10.59
C SER A 542 27.71 28.82 10.87
N PHE A 543 28.25 28.18 9.83
CA PHE A 543 29.45 27.35 9.90
C PHE A 543 30.65 28.14 10.43
N GLU A 544 30.95 29.27 9.79
CA GLU A 544 32.10 30.12 10.14
C GLU A 544 32.04 30.64 11.57
N LYS A 545 30.84 31.00 12.04
CA LYS A 545 30.64 31.55 13.38
C LYS A 545 31.01 30.56 14.49
N HIS A 546 30.84 29.26 14.25
CA HIS A 546 31.01 28.22 15.27
C HIS A 546 32.25 27.35 15.06
N LEU A 547 33.08 27.62 14.06
CA LEU A 547 34.34 26.92 13.78
C LEU A 547 35.53 27.83 14.03
N ASN A 548 36.65 27.26 14.50
CA ASN A 548 37.93 27.97 14.47
C ASN A 548 38.53 27.89 13.06
N VAL A 549 38.12 28.83 12.20
CA VAL A 549 38.53 28.88 10.78
C VAL A 549 40.04 29.05 10.62
N GLU A 550 40.72 29.73 11.55
CA GLU A 550 42.18 29.89 11.50
C GLU A 550 42.90 28.56 11.72
N ALA A 551 42.45 27.75 12.69
CA ALA A 551 42.98 26.41 12.91
C ALA A 551 42.79 25.51 11.68
N ILE A 552 41.61 25.56 11.06
CA ILE A 552 41.31 24.79 9.85
C ILE A 552 42.21 25.22 8.67
N ARG A 553 42.38 26.54 8.46
CA ARG A 553 43.24 27.10 7.39
C ARG A 553 44.71 26.77 7.57
N CYS A 554 45.19 26.74 8.82
CA CYS A 554 46.57 26.37 9.14
C CYS A 554 46.79 24.85 9.15
N SER A 555 45.72 24.06 9.04
CA SER A 555 45.84 22.60 9.00
C SER A 555 46.43 22.15 7.67
N ASN A 556 47.42 21.25 7.72
CA ASN A 556 47.90 20.52 6.54
C ASN A 556 47.05 19.24 6.31
N SER A 557 45.80 19.25 6.76
CA SER A 557 44.94 18.07 6.75
C SER A 557 44.47 17.77 5.33
N LYS A 558 44.85 16.60 4.82
CA LYS A 558 44.32 16.07 3.56
C LYS A 558 43.17 15.13 3.88
N VAL A 559 41.98 15.41 3.35
CA VAL A 559 40.76 14.63 3.66
C VAL A 559 40.19 14.03 2.39
N VAL A 560 39.83 12.74 2.42
CA VAL A 560 39.13 12.08 1.31
C VAL A 560 37.66 11.93 1.64
N ILE A 561 36.76 12.44 0.80
CA ILE A 561 35.32 12.42 1.05
C ILE A 561 34.62 11.64 -0.06
N ASP A 562 33.92 10.59 0.33
CA ASP A 562 33.03 9.82 -0.53
C ASP A 562 31.57 10.20 -0.26
N TYR A 563 30.91 10.74 -1.30
CA TYR A 563 29.51 11.15 -1.21
C TYR A 563 28.52 10.05 -1.57
N VAL A 564 28.95 8.88 -2.06
CA VAL A 564 28.03 7.79 -2.44
C VAL A 564 26.91 8.29 -3.38
N TYR A 565 27.26 9.18 -4.32
CA TYR A 565 26.34 9.81 -5.28
C TYR A 565 25.23 10.68 -4.63
N ALA A 566 25.46 11.19 -3.42
CA ALA A 566 24.52 12.00 -2.64
C ALA A 566 24.51 13.49 -2.98
N VAL A 567 23.43 14.16 -2.57
CA VAL A 567 23.22 15.61 -2.74
C VAL A 567 24.23 16.46 -1.96
N SER A 568 24.78 15.93 -0.86
CA SER A 568 25.82 16.59 -0.05
C SER A 568 27.10 16.90 -0.83
N GLY A 569 27.35 16.20 -1.95
CA GLY A 569 28.49 16.43 -2.84
C GLY A 569 28.53 17.82 -3.50
N ALA A 570 27.39 18.51 -3.59
CA ALA A 570 27.33 19.86 -4.16
C ALA A 570 27.74 20.96 -3.17
N VAL A 571 27.66 20.70 -1.86
CA VAL A 571 27.73 21.75 -0.81
C VAL A 571 29.06 21.73 -0.08
N LEU A 572 29.42 20.58 0.51
CA LEU A 572 30.56 20.49 1.41
C LEU A 572 31.91 20.81 0.73
N PRO A 573 32.18 20.45 -0.54
CA PRO A 573 33.45 20.82 -1.17
C PRO A 573 33.64 22.33 -1.31
N GLN A 574 32.56 23.09 -1.57
CA GLN A 574 32.62 24.55 -1.66
C GLN A 574 32.92 25.18 -0.30
N LEU A 575 32.34 24.63 0.78
CA LEU A 575 32.61 25.06 2.15
C LEU A 575 34.06 24.78 2.56
N LEU A 576 34.55 23.56 2.33
CA LEU A 576 35.92 23.17 2.67
C LEU A 576 36.97 23.96 1.86
N ALA A 577 36.70 24.20 0.58
CA ALA A 577 37.55 25.05 -0.25
C ALA A 577 37.62 26.50 0.28
N LYS A 578 36.51 27.06 0.77
CA LYS A 578 36.47 28.39 1.41
C LYS A 578 37.37 28.47 2.67
N PHE A 579 37.56 27.34 3.35
CA PHE A 579 38.41 27.22 4.54
C PHE A 579 39.83 26.75 4.25
N GLY A 580 40.20 26.56 2.97
CA GLY A 580 41.56 26.19 2.56
C GLY A 580 41.94 24.73 2.81
N CYS A 581 40.96 23.83 3.01
CA CYS A 581 41.24 22.40 3.18
C CYS A 581 41.55 21.70 1.85
N ASP A 582 42.54 20.81 1.85
CA ASP A 582 42.84 19.91 0.72
C ASP A 582 41.91 18.69 0.77
N ALA A 583 40.73 18.82 0.14
CA ALA A 583 39.70 17.78 0.11
C ALA A 583 39.67 17.07 -1.26
N VAL A 584 39.92 15.76 -1.26
CA VAL A 584 39.77 14.89 -2.44
C VAL A 584 38.39 14.26 -2.43
N VAL A 585 37.64 14.47 -3.50
CA VAL A 585 36.24 14.07 -3.58
C VAL A 585 36.06 12.83 -4.45
N LEU A 586 35.34 11.83 -3.94
CA LEU A 586 34.95 10.60 -4.62
C LEU A 586 33.42 10.55 -4.81
N ASN A 587 32.99 9.93 -5.91
CA ASN A 587 31.58 9.64 -6.20
C ASN A 587 30.61 10.83 -6.02
N ALA A 588 31.03 12.04 -6.39
CA ALA A 588 30.22 13.26 -6.27
C ALA A 588 29.22 13.50 -7.41
N SER A 589 29.26 12.70 -8.46
CA SER A 589 28.21 12.71 -9.49
C SER A 589 26.87 12.29 -8.88
N LEU A 590 25.78 12.91 -9.28
CA LEU A 590 24.45 12.55 -8.78
C LEU A 590 23.91 11.35 -9.56
N ASN A 591 23.44 10.33 -8.84
CA ASN A 591 22.74 9.19 -9.43
C ASN A 591 21.24 9.24 -9.09
N GLN A 592 20.38 8.84 -10.03
CA GLN A 592 18.93 8.81 -9.81
C GLN A 592 18.48 7.60 -8.99
N THR A 593 19.23 6.50 -9.05
CA THR A 593 19.00 5.29 -8.25
C THR A 593 19.74 5.35 -6.92
N ALA A 594 19.21 4.67 -5.89
CA ALA A 594 19.90 4.57 -4.60
C ALA A 594 20.90 3.41 -4.71
N VAL A 595 22.06 3.59 -4.08
CA VAL A 595 23.09 2.56 -4.00
C VAL A 595 22.64 1.49 -3.00
N SER A 596 22.85 0.21 -3.34
CA SER A 596 22.54 -0.90 -2.44
C SER A 596 23.49 -0.96 -1.23
N ILE A 597 23.10 -1.67 -0.16
CA ILE A 597 23.95 -1.83 1.04
C ILE A 597 25.29 -2.51 0.68
N ALA A 598 25.26 -3.51 -0.19
CA ALA A 598 26.46 -4.23 -0.62
C ALA A 598 27.43 -3.34 -1.40
N GLU A 599 26.91 -2.53 -2.33
CA GLU A 599 27.71 -1.55 -3.06
C GLU A 599 28.28 -0.47 -2.13
N ARG A 600 27.51 -0.02 -1.13
CA ARG A 600 27.97 0.96 -0.15
C ARG A 600 29.17 0.47 0.66
N GLU A 601 29.15 -0.80 1.09
CA GLU A 601 30.28 -1.40 1.80
C GLU A 601 31.50 -1.55 0.86
N ALA A 602 31.29 -1.91 -0.41
CA ALA A 602 32.37 -1.96 -1.40
C ALA A 602 33.03 -0.59 -1.62
N LEU A 603 32.23 0.48 -1.68
CA LEU A 603 32.73 1.86 -1.76
C LEU A 603 33.50 2.26 -0.49
N LEU A 604 33.07 1.82 0.69
CA LEU A 604 33.77 2.09 1.94
C LEU A 604 35.18 1.44 1.96
N HIS A 605 35.29 0.21 1.45
CA HIS A 605 36.60 -0.44 1.27
C HIS A 605 37.49 0.31 0.27
N GLN A 606 36.92 0.78 -0.84
CA GLN A 606 37.66 1.60 -1.82
C GLN A 606 38.15 2.92 -1.20
N LEU A 607 37.32 3.58 -0.40
CA LEU A 607 37.69 4.78 0.35
C LEU A 607 38.92 4.51 1.24
N GLY A 608 38.95 3.37 1.94
CA GLY A 608 40.11 2.92 2.72
C GLY A 608 41.41 2.88 1.90
N HIS A 609 41.39 2.20 0.76
CA HIS A 609 42.56 2.12 -0.12
C HIS A 609 43.00 3.49 -0.66
N VAL A 610 42.07 4.39 -0.96
CA VAL A 610 42.39 5.74 -1.45
C VAL A 610 43.01 6.60 -0.35
N VAL A 611 42.50 6.51 0.89
CA VAL A 611 43.06 7.20 2.05
C VAL A 611 44.52 6.79 2.28
N GLU A 612 44.80 5.49 2.26
CA GLU A 612 46.17 4.96 2.37
C GLU A 612 47.07 5.43 1.22
N ALA A 613 46.59 5.32 -0.02
CA ALA A 613 47.36 5.67 -1.21
C ALA A 613 47.72 7.16 -1.27
N LEU A 614 46.81 8.04 -0.85
CA LEU A 614 47.02 9.48 -0.83
C LEU A 614 47.72 9.97 0.45
N LYS A 615 47.96 9.08 1.41
CA LYS A 615 48.43 9.41 2.76
C LYS A 615 47.59 10.52 3.39
N ALA A 616 46.28 10.41 3.24
CA ALA A 616 45.34 11.37 3.79
C ALA A 616 45.27 11.25 5.32
N THR A 617 44.93 12.35 5.99
CA THR A 617 44.77 12.40 7.44
C THR A 617 43.62 11.51 7.89
N PHE A 618 42.52 11.51 7.14
CA PHE A 618 41.39 10.58 7.30
C PHE A 618 40.50 10.59 6.06
N GLY A 619 39.63 9.58 5.96
CA GLY A 619 38.54 9.52 5.00
C GLY A 619 37.17 9.60 5.66
N VAL A 620 36.16 10.04 4.90
CA VAL A 620 34.77 10.06 5.34
C VAL A 620 33.85 9.60 4.24
N GLN A 621 32.97 8.65 4.55
CA GLN A 621 31.82 8.32 3.71
C GLN A 621 30.58 9.00 4.29
N VAL A 622 29.98 9.93 3.55
CA VAL A 622 28.78 10.67 3.98
C VAL A 622 27.54 9.95 3.46
N SER A 623 26.58 9.66 4.34
CA SER A 623 25.30 9.08 3.94
C SER A 623 24.49 10.03 3.04
N ALA A 624 23.59 9.48 2.23
CA ALA A 624 22.77 10.24 1.28
C ALA A 624 21.91 11.36 1.91
N ASN A 625 21.64 11.27 3.22
CA ASN A 625 20.89 12.26 3.99
C ASN A 625 21.71 13.49 4.42
N GLY A 626 23.05 13.44 4.38
CA GLY A 626 23.91 14.47 4.96
C GLY A 626 23.88 14.55 6.50
N GLU A 627 23.21 13.61 7.17
CA GLU A 627 23.05 13.56 8.64
C GLU A 627 24.01 12.56 9.29
N GLN A 628 24.38 11.49 8.58
CA GLN A 628 25.24 10.42 9.06
C GLN A 628 26.56 10.35 8.28
N MET A 629 27.60 9.83 8.93
CA MET A 629 28.91 9.59 8.33
C MET A 629 29.56 8.32 8.90
N ILE A 630 30.46 7.73 8.11
CA ILE A 630 31.42 6.72 8.56
C ILE A 630 32.81 7.30 8.37
N LEU A 631 33.66 7.21 9.39
CA LEU A 631 35.05 7.66 9.31
C LEU A 631 35.94 6.50 8.86
N VAL A 632 37.07 6.85 8.25
CA VAL A 632 38.15 5.94 7.89
C VAL A 632 39.44 6.57 8.41
N ASP A 633 40.19 5.84 9.24
CA ASP A 633 41.44 6.36 9.79
C ASP A 633 42.58 6.38 8.75
N GLU A 634 43.72 6.95 9.14
CA GLU A 634 44.93 7.04 8.31
C GLU A 634 45.47 5.67 7.84
N SER A 635 45.06 4.58 8.49
CA SER A 635 45.42 3.21 8.15
C SER A 635 44.36 2.50 7.30
N GLY A 636 43.39 3.24 6.75
CA GLY A 636 42.34 2.69 5.88
C GLY A 636 41.25 1.92 6.63
N MET A 637 41.24 1.89 7.97
CA MET A 637 40.25 1.14 8.74
C MET A 637 39.00 1.97 9.02
N PRO A 638 37.79 1.42 8.80
CA PRO A 638 36.54 2.13 9.08
C PRO A 638 36.22 2.22 10.57
N ILE A 639 35.83 3.40 11.02
CA ILE A 639 35.34 3.72 12.37
C ILE A 639 33.84 4.02 12.27
N ARG A 640 33.00 3.13 12.82
CA ARG A 640 31.53 3.17 12.76
C ARG A 640 30.88 2.75 14.09
N GLY A 641 29.57 3.01 14.21
CA GLY A 641 28.75 2.59 15.36
C GLY A 641 29.27 3.15 16.69
N GLU A 642 29.30 2.31 17.72
CA GLU A 642 29.71 2.72 19.07
C GLU A 642 31.14 3.25 19.17
N MET A 643 32.07 2.77 18.33
CA MET A 643 33.44 3.30 18.30
C MET A 643 33.46 4.75 17.80
N LEU A 644 32.64 5.06 16.79
CA LEU A 644 32.49 6.43 16.30
C LEU A 644 31.83 7.33 17.36
N THR A 645 30.83 6.82 18.09
CA THR A 645 30.22 7.54 19.23
C THR A 645 31.28 7.89 20.28
N ALA A 646 32.06 6.90 20.72
CA ALA A 646 33.09 7.08 21.74
C ALA A 646 34.17 8.09 21.30
N LEU A 647 34.65 7.97 20.07
CA LEU A 647 35.65 8.87 19.50
C LEU A 647 35.17 10.32 19.48
N MET A 648 33.96 10.58 18.98
CA MET A 648 33.42 11.94 18.93
C MET A 648 33.18 12.53 20.33
N VAL A 649 32.72 11.72 21.28
CA VAL A 649 32.56 12.15 22.68
C VAL A 649 33.91 12.51 23.31
N ASP A 650 34.95 11.69 23.14
CA ASP A 650 36.29 11.99 23.68
C ASP A 650 36.85 13.28 23.10
N MET A 651 36.75 13.46 21.77
CA MET A 651 37.25 14.66 21.11
C MET A 651 36.53 15.93 21.59
N MET A 652 35.21 15.89 21.72
CA MET A 652 34.43 17.04 22.17
C MET A 652 34.65 17.39 23.64
N LEU A 653 34.75 16.38 24.51
CA LEU A 653 35.00 16.58 25.94
C LEU A 653 36.44 17.00 26.24
N THR A 654 37.40 16.54 25.44
CA THR A 654 38.80 17.00 25.51
C THR A 654 38.89 18.50 25.22
N ALA A 655 38.15 18.97 24.20
CA ALA A 655 38.12 20.39 23.86
C ALA A 655 37.26 21.23 24.81
N ASN A 656 36.22 20.64 25.40
CA ASN A 656 35.30 21.31 26.31
C ASN A 656 35.09 20.48 27.60
N PRO A 657 36.05 20.49 28.55
CA PRO A 657 35.90 19.77 29.81
C PRO A 657 34.68 20.24 30.61
N ARG A 658 34.10 19.36 31.45
CA ARG A 658 32.90 19.63 32.28
C ARG A 658 31.62 19.96 31.51
N SER A 659 31.58 19.66 30.21
CA SER A 659 30.39 19.81 29.40
C SER A 659 29.49 18.57 29.42
N THR A 660 28.31 18.69 28.81
CA THR A 660 27.30 17.63 28.77
C THR A 660 27.23 17.01 27.37
N VAL A 661 27.12 15.68 27.31
CA VAL A 661 26.84 14.94 26.08
C VAL A 661 25.50 14.22 26.17
N VAL A 662 24.75 14.20 25.08
CA VAL A 662 23.42 13.60 25.00
C VAL A 662 23.46 12.39 24.07
N VAL A 663 23.09 11.22 24.57
CA VAL A 663 23.17 9.95 23.81
C VAL A 663 21.89 9.12 23.99
N PRO A 664 21.51 8.26 23.03
CA PRO A 664 20.34 7.39 23.19
C PRO A 664 20.58 6.31 24.26
N VAL A 665 19.48 5.76 24.79
CA VAL A 665 19.52 4.75 25.88
C VAL A 665 20.35 3.50 25.53
N HIS A 666 20.45 3.13 24.26
CA HIS A 666 21.20 1.96 23.79
C HIS A 666 22.71 2.23 23.57
N ALA A 667 23.19 3.47 23.72
CA ALA A 667 24.61 3.80 23.53
C ALA A 667 25.50 3.10 24.58
N SER A 668 26.72 2.74 24.19
CA SER A 668 27.69 1.99 25.00
C SER A 668 28.07 2.73 26.29
N SER A 669 28.39 1.98 27.35
CA SER A 669 28.94 2.54 28.60
C SER A 669 30.32 3.21 28.44
N ALA A 670 30.96 3.04 27.28
CA ALA A 670 32.18 3.76 26.93
C ALA A 670 32.01 5.28 27.03
N VAL A 671 30.80 5.79 26.76
CA VAL A 671 30.46 7.22 26.87
C VAL A 671 30.61 7.71 28.31
N GLU A 672 30.09 6.98 29.30
CA GLU A 672 30.24 7.31 30.72
C GLU A 672 31.70 7.23 31.18
N GLN A 673 32.44 6.22 30.71
CA GLN A 673 33.86 6.07 31.05
C GLN A 673 34.69 7.27 30.53
N ILE A 674 34.41 7.73 29.32
CA ILE A 674 35.06 8.91 28.72
C ILE A 674 34.61 10.18 29.44
N ALA A 675 33.31 10.33 29.73
CA ALA A 675 32.79 11.49 30.43
C ALA A 675 33.43 11.68 31.81
N ARG A 676 33.62 10.58 32.57
CA ARG A 676 34.32 10.60 33.87
C ARG A 676 35.78 11.08 33.76
N ARG A 677 36.48 10.81 32.64
CA ARG A 677 37.88 11.28 32.43
C ARG A 677 37.98 12.80 32.31
N HIS A 678 36.91 13.46 31.85
CA HIS A 678 36.89 14.89 31.52
C HIS A 678 35.94 15.70 32.43
N ASP A 679 35.54 15.14 33.58
CA ASP A 679 34.52 15.69 34.50
C ASP A 679 33.19 16.05 33.81
N GLY A 680 32.87 15.39 32.70
CA GLY A 680 31.67 15.64 31.89
C GLY A 680 30.42 14.95 32.43
N ARG A 681 29.25 15.37 31.94
CA ARG A 681 27.95 14.75 32.24
C ARG A 681 27.37 14.05 31.02
N VAL A 682 26.70 12.92 31.24
CA VAL A 682 25.99 12.17 30.21
C VAL A 682 24.50 12.22 30.48
N VAL A 683 23.71 12.57 29.47
CA VAL A 683 22.24 12.54 29.51
C VAL A 683 21.76 11.49 28.51
N ARG A 684 21.01 10.50 29.00
CA ARG A 684 20.43 9.45 28.16
C ARG A 684 19.00 9.80 27.74
N THR A 685 18.66 9.56 26.48
CA THR A 685 17.34 9.82 25.91
C THR A 685 16.68 8.56 25.37
N LYS A 686 15.43 8.69 24.94
CA LYS A 686 14.76 7.66 24.13
C LYS A 686 15.53 7.38 22.85
N ALA A 687 15.34 6.20 22.28
CA ALA A 687 16.00 5.76 21.06
C ALA A 687 15.38 6.36 19.78
N ASN A 688 14.52 7.36 19.90
CA ASN A 688 13.97 8.08 18.75
C ASN A 688 14.78 9.35 18.44
N PRO A 689 14.92 9.71 17.14
CA PRO A 689 15.61 10.94 16.73
C PRO A 689 15.08 12.21 17.41
N SER A 690 13.76 12.35 17.54
CA SER A 690 13.14 13.57 18.08
C SER A 690 13.51 13.82 19.55
N ALA A 691 13.54 12.80 20.42
CA ALA A 691 13.91 13.03 21.83
C ALA A 691 15.37 13.43 21.97
N LEU A 692 16.25 12.94 21.09
CA LEU A 692 17.66 13.32 21.08
C LEU A 692 17.82 14.80 20.70
N MET A 693 17.09 15.26 19.68
CA MET A 693 17.05 16.67 19.26
C MET A 693 16.52 17.59 20.37
N GLU A 694 15.39 17.22 20.99
CA GLU A 694 14.79 17.98 22.10
C GLU A 694 15.72 18.05 23.31
N ALA A 695 16.32 16.92 23.71
CA ALA A 695 17.24 16.89 24.84
C ALA A 695 18.52 17.70 24.59
N SER A 696 19.03 17.68 23.36
CA SER A 696 20.20 18.47 22.94
C SER A 696 19.94 19.98 23.00
N GLN A 697 18.69 20.41 22.85
CA GLN A 697 18.30 21.82 22.96
C GLN A 697 17.97 22.26 24.39
N ASN A 698 17.27 21.41 25.16
CA ASN A 698 16.70 21.80 26.45
C ASN A 698 17.69 21.70 27.62
N HIS A 699 18.75 20.92 27.50
CA HIS A 699 19.74 20.79 28.58
C HIS A 699 20.82 21.87 28.47
N PRO A 700 21.26 22.45 29.60
CA PRO A 700 22.32 23.44 29.61
C PRO A 700 23.68 22.79 29.32
N ASN A 701 24.57 23.54 28.66
CA ASN A 701 25.97 23.16 28.42
C ASN A 701 26.16 21.85 27.63
N VAL A 702 25.25 21.55 26.70
CA VAL A 702 25.41 20.41 25.78
C VAL A 702 26.37 20.78 24.65
N VAL A 703 27.42 19.98 24.46
CA VAL A 703 28.41 20.17 23.38
C VAL A 703 28.19 19.24 22.20
N LEU A 704 27.64 18.05 22.46
CA LEU A 704 27.41 17.01 21.45
C LEU A 704 26.18 16.20 21.84
N GLY A 705 25.26 16.04 20.89
CA GLY A 705 24.20 15.02 20.95
C GLY A 705 24.42 14.00 19.85
N GLY A 706 24.12 12.72 20.02
CA GLY A 706 24.27 11.77 18.90
C GLY A 706 24.62 10.35 19.25
N SER A 707 24.66 9.53 18.20
CA SER A 707 25.36 8.24 18.17
C SER A 707 25.94 8.02 16.77
N GLY A 708 26.94 7.16 16.64
CA GLY A 708 27.51 6.79 15.34
C GLY A 708 26.50 6.14 14.39
N GLU A 709 25.39 5.59 14.91
CA GLU A 709 24.30 5.06 14.09
C GLU A 709 23.31 6.14 13.64
N MET A 710 22.99 7.13 14.48
CA MET A 710 22.01 8.17 14.16
C MET A 710 22.60 9.39 13.47
N GLY A 711 23.87 9.70 13.75
CA GLY A 711 24.52 10.97 13.41
C GLY A 711 24.75 11.84 14.64
N PHE A 712 25.39 12.98 14.43
CA PHE A 712 25.79 13.91 15.49
C PHE A 712 25.10 15.26 15.36
N ILE A 713 24.70 15.82 16.50
CA ILE A 713 23.99 17.07 16.70
C ILE A 713 24.93 18.02 17.42
N PHE A 714 25.04 19.23 16.89
CA PHE A 714 25.82 20.32 17.47
C PHE A 714 24.87 21.46 17.84
N PRO A 715 24.42 21.55 19.11
CA PRO A 715 23.40 22.51 19.53
C PRO A 715 23.74 23.97 19.23
N GLN A 716 25.04 24.29 19.14
CA GLN A 716 25.55 25.61 18.78
C GLN A 716 25.17 26.02 17.34
N LEU A 717 25.14 25.06 16.41
CA LEU A 717 24.76 25.29 15.02
C LEU A 717 23.24 25.19 14.85
N HIS A 718 22.68 23.99 15.07
CA HIS A 718 21.25 23.72 15.08
C HIS A 718 20.96 22.41 15.83
N PRO A 719 19.75 22.24 16.39
CA PRO A 719 19.37 21.06 17.19
C PRO A 719 19.05 19.81 16.35
N GLY A 720 19.74 19.58 15.23
CA GLY A 720 19.53 18.44 14.34
C GLY A 720 20.85 17.80 13.89
N PHE A 721 20.77 16.67 13.20
CA PHE A 721 21.97 15.97 12.74
C PHE A 721 22.65 16.72 11.59
N ASP A 722 23.98 16.83 11.63
CA ASP A 722 24.77 17.45 10.56
C ASP A 722 26.14 16.78 10.43
N ALA A 723 26.28 15.92 9.42
CA ALA A 723 27.57 15.29 9.12
C ALA A 723 28.57 16.27 8.50
N MET A 724 28.11 17.27 7.74
CA MET A 724 28.99 18.24 7.09
C MET A 724 29.71 19.12 8.12
N PHE A 725 28.98 19.57 9.15
CA PHE A 725 29.56 20.31 10.26
C PHE A 725 30.47 19.41 11.12
N CYS A 726 30.07 18.14 11.30
CA CYS A 726 30.88 17.16 12.01
C CYS A 726 32.27 16.99 11.40
N ILE A 727 32.36 16.91 10.06
CA ILE A 727 33.64 16.78 9.33
C ILE A 727 34.52 18.01 9.57
N ALA A 728 33.97 19.21 9.44
CA ALA A 728 34.72 20.45 9.67
C ALA A 728 35.19 20.56 11.12
N LYS A 729 34.34 20.20 12.08
CA LYS A 729 34.70 20.13 13.51
C LYS A 729 35.77 19.09 13.79
N LEU A 730 35.75 17.95 13.10
CA LEU A 730 36.78 16.93 13.25
C LEU A 730 38.15 17.46 12.81
N ILE A 731 38.23 18.16 11.66
CA ILE A 731 39.46 18.80 11.19
C ILE A 731 39.99 19.81 12.22
N GLU A 732 39.10 20.66 12.73
CA GLU A 732 39.43 21.64 13.78
C GLU A 732 40.04 20.95 15.01
N MET A 733 39.37 19.92 15.53
CA MET A 733 39.80 19.23 16.75
C MET A 733 41.09 18.44 16.56
N LEU A 734 41.26 17.73 15.44
CA LEU A 734 42.50 17.00 15.14
C LEU A 734 43.68 17.97 15.05
N THR A 735 43.46 19.16 14.49
CA THR A 735 44.50 20.20 14.36
C THR A 735 44.86 20.80 15.71
N ILE A 736 43.86 21.12 16.56
CA ILE A 736 44.11 21.72 17.88
C ILE A 736 44.74 20.71 18.86
N GLN A 737 44.33 19.45 18.79
CA GLN A 737 44.79 18.42 19.73
C GLN A 737 46.08 17.73 19.28
N GLU A 738 46.52 17.93 18.03
CA GLU A 738 47.71 17.29 17.44
C GLU A 738 47.72 15.75 17.59
N ARG A 739 46.54 15.13 17.42
CA ARG A 739 46.34 13.66 17.52
C ARG A 739 45.89 13.07 16.19
N SER A 740 46.27 11.82 15.91
CA SER A 740 45.73 11.05 14.78
C SER A 740 44.50 10.23 15.20
N LEU A 741 43.63 9.88 14.24
CA LEU A 741 42.44 9.06 14.53
C LEU A 741 42.83 7.66 15.03
N GLY A 742 43.88 7.06 14.48
CA GLY A 742 44.44 5.81 14.96
C GLY A 742 44.83 5.88 16.45
N SER A 743 45.53 6.94 16.86
CA SER A 743 45.93 7.13 18.27
C SER A 743 44.74 7.31 19.20
N ILE A 744 43.69 8.02 18.76
CA ILE A 744 42.47 8.23 19.54
C ILE A 744 41.74 6.90 19.72
N ARG A 745 41.57 6.14 18.63
CA ARG A 745 40.94 4.82 18.62
C ARG A 745 41.63 3.85 19.59
N GLU A 746 42.96 3.85 19.65
CA GLU A 746 43.72 3.00 20.58
C GLU A 746 43.53 3.37 22.05
N SER A 747 43.27 4.65 22.34
CA SER A 747 43.03 5.17 23.69
C SER A 747 41.60 4.97 24.22
N MET A 748 40.69 4.49 23.36
CA MET A 748 39.27 4.32 23.69
C MET A 748 39.05 3.16 24.68
N PRO A 749 38.04 3.25 25.57
CA PRO A 749 37.69 2.15 26.46
C PRO A 749 37.25 0.90 25.69
N ARG A 750 37.71 -0.28 26.14
CA ARG A 750 37.33 -1.57 25.56
C ARG A 750 36.02 -2.05 26.17
N VAL A 751 34.91 -1.69 25.53
CA VAL A 751 33.56 -2.13 25.93
C VAL A 751 32.98 -3.02 24.84
N ALA A 752 32.53 -4.22 25.21
CA ALA A 752 31.77 -5.10 24.35
C ALA A 752 30.30 -4.64 24.33
N HIS A 753 29.78 -4.37 23.14
CA HIS A 753 28.39 -3.99 22.89
C HIS A 753 27.86 -4.84 21.73
N LYS A 754 26.72 -5.51 21.94
CA LYS A 754 26.10 -6.38 20.93
C LYS A 754 24.58 -6.28 21.00
N THR A 755 23.96 -6.52 19.84
CA THR A 755 22.51 -6.47 19.66
C THR A 755 22.00 -7.76 19.02
N THR A 756 20.80 -8.20 19.40
CA THR A 756 20.05 -9.27 18.74
C THR A 756 18.57 -8.92 18.75
N SER A 757 17.81 -9.44 17.78
CA SER A 757 16.38 -9.16 17.69
C SER A 757 15.56 -10.44 17.78
N VAL A 758 14.39 -10.35 18.41
CA VAL A 758 13.46 -11.47 18.62
C VAL A 758 12.07 -11.04 18.16
N ARG A 759 11.35 -11.93 17.48
CA ARG A 759 9.97 -11.69 17.05
C ARG A 759 9.06 -11.58 18.28
N CYS A 760 8.22 -10.56 18.34
CA CYS A 760 7.29 -10.31 19.44
C CYS A 760 6.00 -9.65 18.90
N PRO A 761 4.85 -10.34 18.94
CA PRO A 761 3.57 -9.79 18.48
C PRO A 761 3.15 -8.53 19.24
N TRP A 762 2.40 -7.64 18.56
CA TRP A 762 1.94 -6.36 19.12
C TRP A 762 1.13 -6.49 20.41
N THR A 763 0.27 -7.49 20.48
CA THR A 763 -0.57 -7.80 21.65
C THR A 763 0.27 -8.20 22.85
N VAL A 764 1.40 -8.88 22.62
CA VAL A 764 2.28 -9.43 23.67
C VAL A 764 3.31 -8.41 24.16
N LYS A 765 3.76 -7.47 23.32
CA LYS A 765 4.78 -6.47 23.68
C LYS A 765 4.50 -5.77 25.01
N GLY A 766 3.27 -5.33 25.24
CA GLY A 766 2.88 -4.66 26.48
C GLY A 766 2.94 -5.57 27.71
N ALA A 767 2.53 -6.84 27.57
CA ALA A 767 2.62 -7.84 28.62
C ALA A 767 4.08 -8.20 28.93
N LEU A 768 4.92 -8.37 27.91
CA LEU A 768 6.35 -8.63 28.07
C LEU A 768 7.05 -7.50 28.83
N MET A 769 6.81 -6.24 28.47
CA MET A 769 7.41 -5.10 29.17
C MET A 769 6.98 -5.07 30.64
N ARG A 770 5.69 -5.33 30.92
CA ARG A 770 5.18 -5.40 32.30
C ARG A 770 5.85 -6.52 33.09
N HIS A 771 5.95 -7.71 32.50
CA HIS A 771 6.60 -8.86 33.12
C HIS A 771 8.06 -8.55 33.49
N LEU A 772 8.83 -7.97 32.57
CA LEU A 772 10.23 -7.61 32.83
C LEU A 772 10.39 -6.58 33.96
N VAL A 773 9.46 -5.63 34.09
CA VAL A 773 9.46 -4.65 35.18
C VAL A 773 9.10 -5.28 36.52
N GLU A 774 8.19 -6.25 36.53
CA GLU A 774 7.75 -6.95 37.75
C GLU A 774 8.78 -7.99 38.25
N THR A 775 9.57 -8.59 37.35
CA THR A 775 10.55 -9.63 37.72
C THR A 775 11.88 -9.09 38.25
N HIS A 776 12.19 -7.81 38.04
CA HIS A 776 13.48 -7.21 38.44
C HIS A 776 13.29 -6.18 39.55
N SER A 777 14.33 -5.98 40.37
CA SER A 777 14.27 -4.99 41.45
C SER A 777 14.21 -3.56 40.90
N THR A 778 13.42 -2.67 41.51
CA THR A 778 13.28 -1.27 41.09
C THR A 778 14.61 -0.51 41.02
N ASP A 779 15.53 -0.81 41.93
CA ASP A 779 16.85 -0.17 42.00
C ASP A 779 17.80 -0.57 40.85
N SER A 780 17.49 -1.63 40.11
CA SER A 780 18.28 -2.09 38.95
C SER A 780 17.68 -1.68 37.61
N LEU A 781 16.59 -0.91 37.60
CA LEU A 781 15.83 -0.61 36.40
C LEU A 781 15.92 0.86 35.98
N GLU A 782 16.23 1.09 34.70
CA GLU A 782 16.08 2.37 34.01
C GLU A 782 14.98 2.24 32.94
N LEU A 783 13.91 3.03 33.08
CA LEU A 783 12.71 2.96 32.22
C LEU A 783 12.57 4.17 31.29
N VAL A 784 13.69 4.63 30.72
CA VAL A 784 13.70 5.77 29.78
C VAL A 784 12.98 5.42 28.48
N ASP A 785 13.34 4.27 27.90
CA ASP A 785 12.75 3.71 26.68
C ASP A 785 13.00 2.20 26.66
N GLY A 786 11.93 1.40 26.67
CA GLY A 786 12.03 -0.03 26.98
C GLY A 786 12.39 -0.31 28.44
N VAL A 787 12.96 -1.49 28.69
CA VAL A 787 13.39 -1.95 30.02
C VAL A 787 14.90 -2.15 30.02
N LYS A 788 15.64 -1.25 30.67
CA LYS A 788 17.08 -1.37 30.85
C LYS A 788 17.40 -1.85 32.27
N ILE A 789 18.13 -2.96 32.34
CA ILE A 789 18.51 -3.65 33.57
C ILE A 789 20.00 -3.42 33.79
N CYS A 790 20.32 -2.65 34.82
CA CYS A 790 21.68 -2.25 35.19
C CYS A 790 22.19 -3.10 36.35
N HIS A 791 23.44 -3.55 36.25
CA HIS A 791 24.12 -4.19 37.38
C HIS A 791 24.69 -3.14 38.34
N ARG A 792 24.57 -3.37 39.65
CA ARG A 792 24.97 -2.40 40.67
C ARG A 792 26.48 -2.23 40.85
N PHE A 793 27.28 -3.21 40.43
CA PHE A 793 28.72 -3.29 40.74
C PHE A 793 29.63 -3.02 39.55
N ASN A 794 29.09 -2.94 38.33
CA ASN A 794 29.83 -2.66 37.10
C ASN A 794 28.97 -1.80 36.16
N ASP A 795 29.59 -1.16 35.16
CA ASP A 795 28.86 -0.39 34.14
C ASP A 795 28.14 -1.31 33.12
N SER A 796 27.81 -2.56 33.50
CA SER A 796 27.20 -3.55 32.62
C SER A 796 25.68 -3.50 32.68
N TRP A 797 25.04 -3.66 31.53
CA TRP A 797 23.59 -3.56 31.41
C TRP A 797 23.03 -4.35 30.22
N VAL A 798 21.73 -4.65 30.32
CA VAL A 798 20.92 -5.24 29.24
C VAL A 798 19.75 -4.32 28.98
N LEU A 799 19.41 -4.06 27.72
CA LEU A 799 18.25 -3.28 27.33
C LEU A 799 17.35 -4.12 26.44
N ILE A 800 16.08 -4.21 26.80
CA ILE A 800 15.02 -4.80 25.99
C ILE A 800 14.16 -3.64 25.46
N LEU A 801 14.26 -3.38 24.16
CA LEU A 801 13.62 -2.26 23.48
C LEU A 801 12.62 -2.76 22.44
N PRO A 802 11.31 -2.57 22.63
CA PRO A 802 10.31 -2.95 21.62
C PRO A 802 10.42 -2.06 20.38
N ASP A 803 10.41 -2.67 19.19
CA ASP A 803 10.41 -1.90 17.95
C ASP A 803 9.04 -1.20 17.75
N ALA A 804 9.06 0.03 17.26
CA ALA A 804 7.86 0.84 17.09
C ALA A 804 7.10 0.58 15.78
N GLY A 805 7.73 -0.04 14.76
CA GLY A 805 7.16 -0.29 13.44
C GLY A 805 7.01 -1.76 13.06
N GLU A 806 7.80 -2.66 13.66
CA GLU A 806 7.83 -4.09 13.31
C GLU A 806 7.47 -4.96 14.53
N PRO A 807 6.87 -6.16 14.35
CA PRO A 807 6.50 -7.07 15.43
C PRO A 807 7.74 -7.80 16.01
N MET A 808 8.70 -7.04 16.51
CA MET A 808 9.94 -7.51 17.12
C MET A 808 10.39 -6.64 18.29
N VAL A 809 11.35 -7.16 19.05
CA VAL A 809 12.01 -6.51 20.19
C VAL A 809 13.51 -6.66 19.99
N HIS A 810 14.25 -5.57 20.20
CA HIS A 810 15.70 -5.55 20.18
C HIS A 810 16.26 -5.73 21.59
N ILE A 811 17.23 -6.62 21.72
CA ILE A 811 17.94 -6.92 22.96
C ILE A 811 19.39 -6.46 22.78
N PHE A 812 19.80 -5.51 23.60
CA PHE A 812 21.16 -4.99 23.63
C PHE A 812 21.85 -5.42 24.92
N ALA A 813 23.12 -5.77 24.85
CA ALA A 813 23.94 -6.04 26.04
C ALA A 813 25.28 -5.31 25.95
N ASN A 814 25.74 -4.82 27.10
CA ASN A 814 26.94 -4.01 27.20
C ASN A 814 27.74 -4.36 28.46
N SER A 815 29.04 -4.59 28.32
CA SER A 815 29.95 -4.85 29.44
C SER A 815 31.41 -4.69 29.02
N ASN A 816 32.32 -4.57 29.98
CA ASN A 816 33.77 -4.66 29.74
C ASN A 816 34.21 -6.10 29.38
N GLU A 817 33.40 -7.10 29.73
CA GLU A 817 33.69 -8.52 29.51
C GLU A 817 32.88 -9.07 28.33
N ARG A 818 33.58 -9.57 27.31
CA ARG A 818 32.96 -10.08 26.08
C ARG A 818 32.14 -11.36 26.32
N GLU A 819 32.63 -12.24 27.19
CA GLU A 819 31.95 -13.51 27.51
C GLU A 819 30.59 -13.26 28.18
N TRP A 820 30.55 -12.33 29.14
CA TRP A 820 29.32 -11.92 29.81
C TRP A 820 28.26 -11.40 28.83
N VAL A 821 28.66 -10.57 27.85
CA VAL A 821 27.73 -10.06 26.82
C VAL A 821 27.12 -11.19 25.99
N ASP A 822 27.94 -12.16 25.59
CA ASP A 822 27.50 -13.29 24.75
C ASP A 822 26.62 -14.28 25.50
N GLU A 823 26.86 -14.49 26.80
CA GLU A 823 26.01 -15.33 27.66
C GLU A 823 24.68 -14.64 27.96
N THR A 824 24.72 -13.37 28.37
CA THR A 824 23.55 -12.59 28.75
C THR A 824 22.59 -12.39 27.57
N LEU A 825 23.11 -12.17 26.35
CA LEU A 825 22.25 -12.09 25.16
C LEU A 825 21.53 -13.41 24.87
N ARG A 826 22.18 -14.56 25.07
CA ARG A 826 21.54 -15.87 24.88
C ARG A 826 20.45 -16.09 25.92
N GLU A 827 20.72 -15.77 27.17
CA GLU A 827 19.77 -15.91 28.28
C GLU A 827 18.53 -15.05 28.06
N TYR A 828 18.69 -13.75 27.82
CA TYR A 828 17.55 -12.85 27.61
C TYR A 828 16.80 -13.13 26.30
N ARG A 829 17.50 -13.57 25.26
CA ARG A 829 16.84 -14.05 24.03
C ARG A 829 15.92 -15.24 24.32
N ALA A 830 16.39 -16.23 25.06
CA ALA A 830 15.59 -17.39 25.44
C ALA A 830 14.40 -17.00 26.33
N ARG A 831 14.62 -16.11 27.32
CA ARG A 831 13.53 -15.61 28.19
C ARG A 831 12.44 -14.89 27.42
N VAL A 832 12.81 -14.00 26.50
CA VAL A 832 11.84 -13.26 25.67
C VAL A 832 11.09 -14.23 24.74
N GLN A 833 11.78 -15.19 24.15
CA GLN A 833 11.17 -16.19 23.27
C GLN A 833 10.16 -17.05 24.03
N ASN A 834 10.55 -17.65 25.16
CA ASN A 834 9.67 -18.48 25.98
C ASN A 834 8.42 -17.71 26.44
N PHE A 835 8.57 -16.44 26.87
CA PHE A 835 7.42 -15.62 27.26
C PHE A 835 6.45 -15.37 26.10
N VAL A 836 6.99 -15.15 24.89
CA VAL A 836 6.16 -14.96 23.69
C VAL A 836 5.42 -16.25 23.36
N ASP A 837 6.09 -17.41 23.43
CA ASP A 837 5.49 -18.71 23.12
C ASP A 837 4.39 -19.09 24.15
N ASP A 838 4.63 -18.86 25.45
CA ASP A 838 3.67 -19.10 26.53
C ASP A 838 2.39 -18.25 26.39
N GLN A 839 2.53 -16.96 26.04
CA GLN A 839 1.38 -16.05 25.84
C GLN A 839 0.60 -16.35 24.56
N GLN A 840 1.19 -17.06 23.60
CA GLN A 840 0.52 -17.48 22.37
C GLN A 840 -0.14 -18.87 22.49
N GLY A 841 -0.06 -19.53 23.65
CA GLY A 841 -0.64 -20.86 23.86
C GLY A 841 0.06 -21.97 23.07
N LEU A 842 1.30 -21.72 22.61
CA LEU A 842 2.16 -22.74 22.04
C LEU A 842 2.86 -23.46 23.21
N GLU A 843 2.19 -24.44 23.81
CA GLU A 843 2.88 -25.36 24.73
C GLU A 843 4.12 -25.92 24.03
N ALA A 844 5.28 -25.72 24.67
CA ALA A 844 6.54 -26.29 24.22
C ALA A 844 6.36 -27.79 24.01
N VAL A 845 6.45 -28.24 22.76
CA VAL A 845 6.76 -29.62 22.44
C VAL A 845 8.19 -29.85 22.93
N VAL A 846 8.30 -30.23 24.20
CA VAL A 846 9.54 -30.75 24.78
C VAL A 846 9.70 -32.15 24.19
N ASP A 847 10.64 -32.27 23.25
CA ASP A 847 11.15 -33.56 22.78
C ASP A 847 11.56 -34.42 23.99
N ILE A 848 10.99 -35.63 24.08
CA ILE A 848 11.47 -36.75 24.90
C ILE A 848 12.47 -37.55 24.08
#